data_AF-V6TQM8-F1
#
_entry.id   AF-V6TQM8-F1
#
_cell.length_a   1.000
_cell.length_b   1.000
_cell.length_c   1.000
_cell.angle_alpha   90.00
_cell.angle_beta   90.00
_cell.angle_gamma   90.00
#
_symmetry.space_group_name_H-M   'P 1'
#
loop_
_entity.id
_entity.type
_entity.pdbx_description
1 polymer ?
#
loop_
_entity_poly.entity_id
_entity_poly.type
_entity_poly.pdbx_seq_one_letter_code
_entity_poly.pdbx_strand_id
1 'polypeptide(L)'
;MDIHIKSIRADSVFVGGFAGYMVPVIIQNVNITSRVTGGAEYCKECARKVIGGLCGATRSFPSNITVNSTIQVTLMSAYVGGLAGIVGIAEDGFPVTSLTSSTTNLTSNTNIRCLQSSCYAGALFGMTYQSITNSTVSGQIRISGMSDKATIAGGVVGLLMASLVDVNGKLTLLQVTTSGSSATNYVGGIVGTGNGTTFLSNRIDSCTVEIANFVSDFTVDYVGGILASSSNLQVTRTIIKITNLSSCLHTGGLVGLATLSDLRQCMVVVDMHNRSACRTPLLAESAQRKGIFFGGAVAVGIGDTFVHQSLINFTTIIGNYMESFIFGGLFGEGGKFLINSTAAAYAHINLTASEEVDSTLTFGGLVGYIWLKDDYISTIYGSYAVYGIANASLSCLNYNNSAIVGGLVGYIIQGYPTLMSNLTVRSSYTTMNASFYSGESCLTSSTFLYGGLFGLSYADIYFYNSYIQAILSLQMVGFKDFSPSGASAYGIGALLGKSLLSHTSIKGIFINLTPQIIASKASGTLSVPLYAGTSDFNNCLVCSLIYIVQNKYILSNEFTISQVISTEQSTYHFRFTEMGEWFFDSGKPVLQPLPNYELGSMSVSATTSIQWAGKMIVSDKISKIGWDCDYTFNYTQSTQSPPLLTFQYVDNQCDISNCKHCKKDDSKTCISCIASHYVLSGSQTCTKCQSECAICGTILPFPLARSTICLRHMSLRIPCGI
;
A
#
# COMPACT_ATOMS: atom_id res chain seq x y z
N MET A 1 31.72 20.28 14.53
CA MET A 1 32.16 21.25 13.52
C MET A 1 30.95 22.03 13.04
N ASP A 2 31.02 23.36 13.00
CA ASP A 2 29.97 24.21 12.41
C ASP A 2 30.53 24.81 11.12
N ILE A 3 29.91 24.50 9.97
CA ILE A 3 30.33 24.94 8.64
C ILE A 3 29.22 25.78 8.03
N HIS A 4 29.47 27.09 7.97
CA HIS A 4 28.58 28.08 7.36
C HIS A 4 29.16 28.56 6.03
N ILE A 5 28.53 28.16 4.92
CA ILE A 5 28.96 28.52 3.57
C ILE A 5 28.07 29.63 3.03
N LYS A 6 28.60 30.87 3.01
CA LYS A 6 27.85 32.07 2.59
C LYS A 6 27.24 31.97 1.18
N SER A 7 27.91 31.29 0.25
CA SER A 7 27.34 31.01 -1.08
C SER A 7 28.00 29.80 -1.72
N ILE A 8 27.21 28.85 -2.23
CA ILE A 8 27.70 27.71 -3.03
C ILE A 8 27.46 28.06 -4.51
N ARG A 9 28.44 28.67 -5.18
CA ARG A 9 28.26 29.24 -6.55
C ARG A 9 28.68 28.35 -7.72
N ALA A 10 29.57 27.37 -7.55
CA ALA A 10 29.98 26.51 -8.66
C ALA A 10 28.94 25.41 -8.97
N ASP A 11 28.94 24.94 -10.22
CA ASP A 11 27.93 24.01 -10.76
C ASP A 11 27.98 22.62 -10.13
N SER A 12 29.18 22.16 -9.75
CA SER A 12 29.40 20.94 -8.97
C SER A 12 30.18 21.29 -7.71
N VAL A 13 29.49 21.25 -6.56
CA VAL A 13 30.14 21.38 -5.24
C VAL A 13 29.71 20.23 -4.35
N PHE A 14 30.72 19.55 -3.81
CA PHE A 14 30.58 18.56 -2.76
C PHE A 14 30.82 19.24 -1.40
N VAL A 15 29.85 19.17 -0.50
CA VAL A 15 29.89 19.80 0.83
C VAL A 15 29.66 18.76 1.91
N GLY A 16 30.58 18.66 2.86
CA GLY A 16 30.40 17.83 4.05
C GLY A 16 30.82 18.54 5.32
N GLY A 17 30.30 18.08 6.46
CA GLY A 17 30.72 18.54 7.79
C GLY A 17 32.17 18.20 8.16
N PHE A 18 32.81 17.29 7.42
CA PHE A 18 34.21 16.89 7.54
C PHE A 18 34.97 17.00 6.21
N ALA A 19 34.40 16.55 5.09
CA ALA A 19 35.05 16.56 3.78
C ALA A 19 34.08 16.84 2.62
N GLY A 20 34.53 17.50 1.55
CA GLY A 20 33.74 17.63 0.32
C GLY A 20 33.54 16.27 -0.35
N TYR A 21 34.64 15.68 -0.82
CA TYR A 21 34.70 14.31 -1.33
C TYR A 21 35.59 13.45 -0.41
N MET A 22 35.23 12.17 -0.24
CA MET A 22 35.93 11.26 0.67
C MET A 22 36.29 9.94 -0.04
N VAL A 23 37.55 9.52 0.07
CA VAL A 23 38.04 8.22 -0.44
C VAL A 23 38.65 7.42 0.72
N PRO A 24 37.85 6.90 1.67
CA PRO A 24 38.38 6.22 2.83
C PRO A 24 38.55 4.72 2.56
N VAL A 25 39.65 4.15 3.06
CA VAL A 25 39.83 2.70 3.14
C VAL A 25 39.55 2.20 4.56
N ILE A 26 39.88 3.00 5.59
CA ILE A 26 39.59 2.68 7.00
C ILE A 26 39.24 3.97 7.77
N ILE A 27 37.98 4.07 8.22
CA ILE A 27 37.50 4.96 9.29
C ILE A 27 36.55 4.10 10.13
N GLN A 28 36.73 4.04 11.45
CA GLN A 28 35.91 3.21 12.35
C GLN A 28 35.71 3.92 13.69
N ASN A 29 34.56 3.71 14.32
CA ASN A 29 34.21 4.21 15.66
C ASN A 29 34.27 5.74 15.79
N VAL A 30 33.77 6.46 14.78
CA VAL A 30 33.77 7.92 14.74
C VAL A 30 32.39 8.48 15.08
N ASN A 31 32.34 9.43 16.02
CA ASN A 31 31.16 10.23 16.34
C ASN A 31 31.39 11.69 15.91
N ILE A 32 30.57 12.21 15.00
CA ILE A 32 30.71 13.57 14.45
C ILE A 32 29.43 14.37 14.65
N THR A 33 29.54 15.54 15.26
CA THR A 33 28.49 16.57 15.25
C THR A 33 28.80 17.60 14.17
N SER A 34 27.89 17.76 13.20
CA SER A 34 28.03 18.71 12.11
C SER A 34 26.83 19.63 11.95
N ARG A 35 27.12 20.86 11.54
CA ARG A 35 26.12 21.79 11.02
C ARG A 35 26.59 22.28 9.66
N VAL A 36 25.74 22.12 8.65
CA VAL A 36 26.00 22.55 7.27
C VAL A 36 24.89 23.49 6.88
N THR A 37 25.22 24.75 6.62
CA THR A 37 24.24 25.75 6.17
C THR A 37 24.76 26.50 4.95
N GLY A 38 23.92 26.64 3.92
CA GLY A 38 24.31 27.36 2.70
C GLY A 38 23.14 27.70 1.79
N GLY A 39 23.29 28.82 1.08
CA GLY A 39 22.37 29.28 0.03
C GLY A 39 23.11 29.51 -1.29
N ALA A 40 22.36 29.68 -2.37
CA ALA A 40 22.89 30.10 -3.67
C ALA A 40 21.87 31.01 -4.38
N GLU A 41 22.32 31.71 -5.43
CA GLU A 41 21.38 32.18 -6.46
C GLU A 41 20.84 30.96 -7.19
N TYR A 42 19.51 30.91 -7.39
CA TYR A 42 18.91 29.72 -7.97
C TYR A 42 19.21 29.61 -9.46
N CYS A 43 19.77 28.47 -9.86
CA CYS A 43 20.11 28.16 -11.24
C CYS A 43 19.36 26.91 -11.69
N LYS A 44 18.38 27.11 -12.58
CA LYS A 44 17.52 26.04 -13.11
C LYS A 44 18.33 24.99 -13.89
N GLU A 45 19.28 25.39 -14.72
CA GLU A 45 20.04 24.43 -15.55
C GLU A 45 21.20 23.75 -14.80
N CYS A 46 21.62 24.29 -13.64
CA CYS A 46 22.77 23.78 -12.91
C CYS A 46 22.57 22.37 -12.36
N ALA A 47 23.67 21.61 -12.26
CA ALA A 47 23.68 20.28 -11.69
C ALA A 47 23.30 20.30 -10.19
N ARG A 48 22.85 19.14 -9.68
CA ARG A 48 22.54 18.97 -8.26
C ARG A 48 23.83 19.01 -7.44
N LYS A 49 23.88 19.91 -6.44
CA LYS A 49 24.95 19.94 -5.43
C LYS A 49 24.87 18.71 -4.54
N VAL A 50 25.99 18.28 -3.96
CA VAL A 50 26.03 17.07 -3.14
C VAL A 50 26.44 17.41 -1.72
N ILE A 51 25.53 17.22 -0.77
CA ILE A 51 25.63 17.80 0.57
C ILE A 51 25.37 16.71 1.61
N GLY A 52 26.26 16.57 2.60
CA GLY A 52 26.04 15.62 3.68
C GLY A 52 26.61 16.00 5.04
N GLY A 53 26.17 15.31 6.09
CA GLY A 53 26.60 15.61 7.45
C GLY A 53 28.05 15.21 7.73
N LEU A 54 28.55 14.12 7.15
CA LEU A 54 29.97 13.75 7.17
C LEU A 54 30.68 14.28 5.91
N CYS A 55 30.29 13.76 4.75
CA CYS A 55 30.89 14.12 3.47
C CYS A 55 29.83 14.55 2.45
N GLY A 56 30.22 15.32 1.44
CA GLY A 56 29.35 15.54 0.27
C GLY A 56 29.17 14.23 -0.50
N ALA A 57 30.23 13.83 -1.20
CA ALA A 57 30.27 12.59 -1.97
C ALA A 57 31.34 11.61 -1.46
N THR A 58 31.18 10.33 -1.73
CA THR A 58 32.24 9.33 -1.52
C THR A 58 32.18 8.19 -2.54
N ARG A 59 33.33 7.59 -2.82
CA ARG A 59 33.42 6.33 -3.56
C ARG A 59 32.87 5.14 -2.77
N SER A 60 33.12 5.08 -1.46
CA SER A 60 32.68 3.99 -0.59
C SER A 60 32.59 4.51 0.84
N PHE A 61 31.43 4.40 1.46
CA PHE A 61 31.20 4.86 2.82
C PHE A 61 31.74 3.84 3.84
N PRO A 62 32.46 4.25 4.91
CA PRO A 62 32.97 3.33 5.93
C PRO A 62 31.85 2.75 6.81
N SER A 63 32.16 1.72 7.59
CA SER A 63 31.27 1.16 8.63
C SER A 63 31.56 1.73 10.01
N ASN A 64 30.65 1.53 10.98
CA ASN A 64 30.80 1.95 12.39
C ASN A 64 30.95 3.47 12.55
N ILE A 65 30.02 4.24 11.96
CA ILE A 65 30.00 5.70 11.98
C ILE A 65 28.72 6.20 12.66
N THR A 66 28.87 7.16 13.58
CA THR A 66 27.78 7.91 14.19
C THR A 66 27.86 9.38 13.78
N VAL A 67 26.76 9.97 13.32
CA VAL A 67 26.70 11.40 12.99
C VAL A 67 25.44 12.04 13.56
N ASN A 68 25.64 13.21 14.18
CA ASN A 68 24.59 14.14 14.58
C ASN A 68 24.65 15.36 13.64
N SER A 69 23.79 15.44 12.62
CA SER A 69 23.87 16.46 11.57
C SER A 69 22.67 17.40 11.54
N THR A 70 22.90 18.72 11.50
CA THR A 70 21.89 19.70 11.09
C THR A 70 22.26 20.29 9.74
N ILE A 71 21.45 20.04 8.71
CA ILE A 71 21.70 20.49 7.33
C ILE A 71 20.57 21.42 6.90
N GLN A 72 20.88 22.66 6.53
CA GLN A 72 19.91 23.58 5.94
C GLN A 72 20.44 24.15 4.62
N VAL A 73 19.70 23.91 3.54
CA VAL A 73 20.02 24.37 2.20
C VAL A 73 18.88 25.23 1.66
N THR A 74 19.23 26.29 0.93
CA THR A 74 18.25 27.27 0.43
C THR A 74 18.54 27.65 -1.02
N LEU A 75 17.48 27.77 -1.83
CA LEU A 75 17.55 28.20 -3.25
C LEU A 75 18.55 27.39 -4.09
N MET A 76 18.47 26.05 -4.04
CA MET A 76 19.29 25.16 -4.86
C MET A 76 18.68 23.79 -5.14
N SER A 77 19.15 23.13 -6.20
CA SER A 77 18.92 21.70 -6.43
C SER A 77 20.05 20.87 -5.81
N ALA A 78 19.72 19.83 -5.03
CA ALA A 78 20.72 19.05 -4.30
C ALA A 78 20.38 17.56 -4.08
N TYR A 79 21.41 16.77 -3.75
CA TYR A 79 21.32 15.51 -3.02
C TYR A 79 21.78 15.76 -1.58
N VAL A 80 20.96 15.38 -0.59
CA VAL A 80 21.19 15.71 0.82
C VAL A 80 21.04 14.49 1.71
N GLY A 81 22.07 14.13 2.46
CA GLY A 81 21.98 13.03 3.43
C GLY A 81 22.63 13.34 4.78
N GLY A 82 22.09 12.80 5.87
CA GLY A 82 22.65 13.01 7.20
C GLY A 82 24.08 12.49 7.35
N LEU A 83 24.46 11.49 6.55
CA LEU A 83 25.83 10.99 6.44
C LEU A 83 26.50 11.53 5.17
N ALA A 84 25.93 11.26 4.00
CA ALA A 84 26.46 11.72 2.71
C ALA A 84 25.37 12.11 1.72
N GLY A 85 25.64 13.09 0.86
CA GLY A 85 24.73 13.45 -0.23
C GLY A 85 24.63 12.33 -1.27
N ILE A 86 25.77 11.80 -1.74
CA ILE A 86 25.83 10.61 -2.60
C ILE A 86 26.92 9.65 -2.11
N VAL A 87 26.60 8.35 -2.11
CA VAL A 87 27.56 7.26 -1.95
C VAL A 87 27.67 6.46 -3.25
N GLY A 88 28.90 6.24 -3.68
CA GLY A 88 29.23 5.33 -4.78
C GLY A 88 29.56 6.02 -6.11
N ILE A 89 30.17 7.19 -6.06
CA ILE A 89 30.63 7.96 -7.22
C ILE A 89 32.15 8.13 -7.16
N ALA A 90 32.83 8.02 -8.30
CA ALA A 90 34.24 8.29 -8.44
C ALA A 90 34.52 9.81 -8.53
N GLU A 91 35.79 10.21 -8.46
CA GLU A 91 36.17 11.63 -8.37
C GLU A 91 35.84 12.43 -9.65
N ASP A 92 35.77 11.73 -10.77
CA ASP A 92 35.31 12.21 -12.08
C ASP A 92 33.78 12.35 -12.22
N GLY A 93 33.02 11.99 -11.17
CA GLY A 93 31.56 12.07 -11.14
C GLY A 93 30.83 10.83 -11.67
N PHE A 94 31.53 9.80 -12.18
CA PHE A 94 30.87 8.60 -12.70
C PHE A 94 30.44 7.63 -11.59
N PRO A 95 29.26 6.98 -11.71
CA PRO A 95 28.85 5.92 -10.78
C PRO A 95 29.80 4.73 -10.80
N VAL A 96 30.22 4.26 -9.61
CA VAL A 96 31.09 3.10 -9.49
C VAL A 96 30.23 1.83 -9.51
N THR A 97 30.10 1.25 -10.69
CA THR A 97 29.29 0.04 -10.96
C THR A 97 29.84 -1.25 -10.31
N SER A 98 31.01 -1.18 -9.67
CA SER A 98 31.74 -2.30 -9.06
C SER A 98 31.85 -2.24 -7.54
N LEU A 99 30.91 -1.56 -6.86
CA LEU A 99 30.89 -1.50 -5.39
C LEU A 99 30.39 -2.82 -4.79
N THR A 100 31.34 -3.59 -4.27
CA THR A 100 31.11 -4.94 -3.72
C THR A 100 30.91 -4.95 -2.20
N SER A 101 31.32 -3.90 -1.50
CA SER A 101 31.28 -3.80 -0.04
C SER A 101 29.99 -3.16 0.45
N SER A 102 29.30 -3.80 1.40
CA SER A 102 28.22 -3.15 2.16
C SER A 102 28.81 -2.26 3.26
N THR A 103 28.16 -1.13 3.55
CA THR A 103 28.41 -0.36 4.78
C THR A 103 27.50 -0.86 5.90
N THR A 104 28.01 -0.86 7.12
CA THR A 104 27.39 -1.50 8.30
C THR A 104 27.47 -0.60 9.53
N ASN A 105 26.57 -0.77 10.49
CA ASN A 105 26.64 -0.14 11.81
C ASN A 105 26.67 1.40 11.72
N LEU A 106 25.79 1.98 10.90
CA LEU A 106 25.66 3.43 10.77
C LEU A 106 24.60 3.95 11.73
N THR A 107 24.87 5.06 12.42
CA THR A 107 23.91 5.78 13.26
C THR A 107 23.81 7.21 12.78
N SER A 108 22.61 7.67 12.42
CA SER A 108 22.40 9.04 11.92
C SER A 108 21.23 9.72 12.59
N ASN A 109 21.52 10.80 13.31
CA ASN A 109 20.56 11.66 13.97
C ASN A 109 20.54 13.02 13.26
N THR A 110 19.42 13.35 12.61
CA THR A 110 19.44 14.32 11.52
C THR A 110 18.35 15.39 11.62
N ASN A 111 18.67 16.59 11.18
CA ASN A 111 17.70 17.67 10.97
C ASN A 111 17.98 18.28 9.59
N ILE A 112 17.34 17.71 8.57
CA ILE A 112 17.52 18.11 7.17
C ILE A 112 16.41 19.10 6.79
N ARG A 113 16.81 20.25 6.24
CA ARG A 113 15.92 21.33 5.79
C ARG A 113 16.32 21.81 4.40
N CYS A 114 15.54 21.44 3.40
CA CYS A 114 15.61 22.07 2.07
C CYS A 114 14.54 23.16 2.01
N LEU A 115 14.91 24.41 1.71
CA LEU A 115 14.01 25.56 1.69
C LEU A 115 14.04 26.21 0.31
N GLN A 116 12.90 26.25 -0.38
CA GLN A 116 12.84 26.63 -1.80
C GLN A 116 13.93 25.88 -2.59
N SER A 117 13.97 24.55 -2.46
CA SER A 117 15.08 23.70 -2.91
C SER A 117 14.61 22.30 -3.32
N SER A 118 14.89 21.93 -4.56
CA SER A 118 14.51 20.64 -5.14
C SER A 118 15.52 19.57 -4.72
N CYS A 119 15.16 18.72 -3.76
CA CYS A 119 16.10 17.86 -3.04
C CYS A 119 15.85 16.36 -3.23
N TYR A 120 16.93 15.57 -3.30
CA TYR A 120 16.89 14.13 -3.05
C TYR A 120 17.42 13.88 -1.63
N ALA A 121 16.56 13.50 -0.69
CA ALA A 121 16.87 13.53 0.75
C ALA A 121 16.65 12.21 1.49
N GLY A 122 17.53 11.88 2.43
CA GLY A 122 17.35 10.78 3.40
C GLY A 122 18.23 10.92 4.63
N ALA A 123 17.82 10.34 5.78
CA ALA A 123 18.57 10.46 7.02
C ALA A 123 19.97 9.83 6.93
N LEU A 124 20.14 8.72 6.20
CA LEU A 124 21.48 8.22 5.86
C LEU A 124 22.04 8.98 4.64
N PHE A 125 21.42 8.80 3.48
CA PHE A 125 21.96 9.27 2.21
C PHE A 125 20.89 9.92 1.31
N GLY A 126 21.29 10.96 0.57
CA GLY A 126 20.46 11.52 -0.50
C GLY A 126 20.33 10.53 -1.66
N MET A 127 21.44 9.86 -2.01
CA MET A 127 21.49 8.75 -2.97
C MET A 127 22.58 7.75 -2.58
N THR A 128 22.39 6.46 -2.86
CA THR A 128 23.43 5.44 -2.67
C THR A 128 23.41 4.34 -3.74
N TYR A 129 24.59 4.03 -4.26
CA TYR A 129 24.90 2.80 -5.02
C TYR A 129 25.52 1.70 -4.13
N GLN A 130 25.76 1.99 -2.85
CA GLN A 130 26.31 1.03 -1.89
C GLN A 130 25.21 0.48 -0.98
N SER A 131 25.22 -0.84 -0.76
CA SER A 131 24.28 -1.50 0.15
C SER A 131 24.53 -1.13 1.60
N ILE A 132 23.46 -0.98 2.36
CA ILE A 132 23.47 -0.57 3.78
C ILE A 132 22.91 -1.70 4.62
N THR A 133 23.56 -2.00 5.74
CA THR A 133 23.12 -3.04 6.68
C THR A 133 23.20 -2.58 8.14
N ASN A 134 22.38 -3.16 9.03
CA ASN A 134 22.41 -2.97 10.49
C ASN A 134 22.65 -1.51 10.90
N SER A 135 21.68 -0.62 10.65
CA SER A 135 21.87 0.82 10.82
C SER A 135 20.67 1.47 11.50
N THR A 136 20.88 2.62 12.15
CA THR A 136 19.84 3.34 12.88
C THR A 136 19.68 4.78 12.43
N VAL A 137 18.43 5.25 12.30
CA VAL A 137 18.11 6.64 11.95
C VAL A 137 17.19 7.32 12.96
N SER A 138 17.40 8.61 13.17
CA SER A 138 16.49 9.46 13.94
C SER A 138 16.47 10.91 13.44
N GLY A 139 15.44 11.65 13.88
CA GLY A 139 15.33 13.10 13.69
C GLY A 139 14.23 13.51 12.71
N GLN A 140 14.49 14.48 11.82
CA GLN A 140 13.50 15.04 10.90
C GLN A 140 14.05 15.45 9.54
N ILE A 141 13.18 15.37 8.53
CA ILE A 141 13.42 15.84 7.17
C ILE A 141 12.26 16.78 6.78
N ARG A 142 12.58 18.00 6.36
CA ARG A 142 11.61 18.98 5.82
C ARG A 142 12.11 19.52 4.49
N ILE A 143 11.30 19.42 3.46
CA ILE A 143 11.55 19.99 2.13
C ILE A 143 10.43 20.94 1.76
N SER A 144 10.78 22.20 1.53
CA SER A 144 10.02 23.14 0.71
C SER A 144 10.68 23.14 -0.67
N GLY A 145 10.11 22.39 -1.61
CA GLY A 145 10.62 22.21 -2.97
C GLY A 145 10.22 23.35 -3.90
N MET A 146 10.93 23.47 -5.02
CA MET A 146 10.49 24.26 -6.18
C MET A 146 9.88 23.31 -7.22
N SER A 147 9.05 23.85 -8.10
CA SER A 147 8.32 23.07 -9.12
C SER A 147 9.18 22.52 -10.26
N ASP A 148 10.40 23.00 -10.42
CA ASP A 148 11.15 22.88 -11.68
C ASP A 148 12.02 21.63 -11.82
N LYS A 149 12.33 20.94 -10.70
CA LYS A 149 12.99 19.63 -10.68
C LYS A 149 12.35 18.74 -9.64
N ALA A 150 12.29 17.44 -9.95
CA ALA A 150 11.77 16.42 -9.05
C ALA A 150 12.38 16.51 -7.64
N THR A 151 11.54 16.32 -6.63
CA THR A 151 11.92 16.14 -5.24
C THR A 151 11.67 14.69 -4.85
N ILE A 152 12.67 14.05 -4.25
CA ILE A 152 12.60 12.64 -3.81
C ILE A 152 13.00 12.59 -2.35
N ALA A 153 12.14 12.10 -1.46
CA ALA A 153 12.46 11.98 -0.05
C ALA A 153 12.15 10.58 0.49
N GLY A 154 13.13 10.00 1.17
CA GLY A 154 12.94 8.82 2.00
C GLY A 154 13.27 9.13 3.45
N GLY A 155 12.61 8.50 4.42
CA GLY A 155 13.03 8.65 5.82
C GLY A 155 14.47 8.19 6.07
N VAL A 156 14.92 7.14 5.37
CA VAL A 156 16.28 6.59 5.45
C VAL A 156 17.14 7.02 4.25
N VAL A 157 16.66 6.82 3.02
CA VAL A 157 17.42 7.08 1.78
C VAL A 157 16.53 7.76 0.75
N GLY A 158 16.97 8.86 0.14
CA GLY A 158 16.24 9.49 -0.96
C GLY A 158 16.12 8.57 -2.17
N LEU A 159 17.26 8.23 -2.78
CA LEU A 159 17.34 7.40 -3.98
C LEU A 159 18.24 6.17 -3.75
N LEU A 160 17.64 4.97 -3.71
CA LEU A 160 18.32 3.70 -3.45
C LEU A 160 18.59 2.95 -4.76
N MET A 161 19.87 2.76 -5.09
CA MET A 161 20.35 1.93 -6.22
C MET A 161 21.00 0.61 -5.76
N ALA A 162 20.77 0.23 -4.50
CA ALA A 162 21.43 -0.89 -3.81
C ALA A 162 20.44 -1.61 -2.87
N SER A 163 20.93 -2.45 -1.95
CA SER A 163 20.10 -3.08 -0.92
C SER A 163 20.11 -2.33 0.42
N LEU A 164 19.02 -2.42 1.17
CA LEU A 164 18.82 -1.84 2.50
C LEU A 164 18.36 -2.94 3.45
N VAL A 165 19.18 -3.36 4.41
CA VAL A 165 18.85 -4.50 5.28
C VAL A 165 19.01 -4.13 6.75
N ASP A 166 18.05 -4.53 7.59
CA ASP A 166 18.13 -4.33 9.05
C ASP A 166 18.38 -2.86 9.43
N VAL A 167 17.58 -1.94 8.87
CA VAL A 167 17.61 -0.53 9.22
C VAL A 167 16.40 -0.17 10.06
N ASN A 168 16.67 0.39 11.25
CA ASN A 168 15.66 0.64 12.27
C ASN A 168 15.65 2.14 12.63
N GLY A 169 14.52 2.77 12.94
CA GLY A 169 14.55 4.20 13.25
C GLY A 169 13.25 4.88 13.65
N LYS A 170 13.36 6.11 14.15
CA LYS A 170 12.23 6.95 14.57
C LYS A 170 12.38 8.40 14.09
N LEU A 171 11.48 8.84 13.22
CA LEU A 171 11.44 10.21 12.70
C LEU A 171 10.27 10.99 13.32
N THR A 172 10.53 12.21 13.79
CA THR A 172 9.48 13.09 14.33
C THR A 172 8.69 13.79 13.22
N LEU A 173 9.33 14.01 12.07
CA LEU A 173 8.73 14.65 10.90
C LEU A 173 9.44 14.20 9.61
N LEU A 174 8.65 13.73 8.64
CA LEU A 174 9.01 13.65 7.22
C LEU A 174 8.03 14.56 6.47
N GLN A 175 8.46 15.75 6.05
CA GLN A 175 7.62 16.71 5.35
C GLN A 175 8.18 17.07 3.98
N VAL A 176 7.35 16.99 2.95
CA VAL A 176 7.63 17.55 1.63
C VAL A 176 6.43 18.37 1.17
N THR A 177 6.71 19.60 0.78
CA THR A 177 5.74 20.55 0.20
C THR A 177 6.44 21.26 -0.95
N THR A 178 5.84 21.44 -2.12
CA THR A 178 6.53 22.10 -3.26
C THR A 178 5.69 23.23 -3.85
N SER A 179 6.34 24.11 -4.63
CA SER A 179 5.70 25.31 -5.19
C SER A 179 4.99 25.09 -6.53
N GLY A 180 4.75 23.85 -6.97
CA GLY A 180 4.02 23.53 -8.20
C GLY A 180 4.42 22.19 -8.84
N SER A 181 3.67 21.74 -9.84
CA SER A 181 3.70 20.35 -10.36
C SER A 181 4.74 20.00 -11.44
N SER A 182 5.55 20.94 -11.96
CA SER A 182 6.19 20.73 -13.27
C SER A 182 7.30 19.66 -13.34
N ALA A 183 7.53 18.92 -12.25
CA ALA A 183 8.26 17.66 -12.24
C ALA A 183 7.69 16.70 -11.18
N THR A 184 7.60 15.40 -11.52
CA THR A 184 7.04 14.35 -10.65
C THR A 184 7.83 14.20 -9.35
N ASN A 185 7.12 14.23 -8.22
CA ASN A 185 7.66 14.22 -6.86
C ASN A 185 7.31 12.92 -6.12
N TYR A 186 8.25 12.42 -5.30
CA TYR A 186 8.18 11.11 -4.67
C TYR A 186 8.54 11.18 -3.18
N VAL A 187 7.66 10.70 -2.30
CA VAL A 187 7.92 10.65 -0.85
C VAL A 187 7.59 9.29 -0.25
N GLY A 188 8.62 8.57 0.19
CA GLY A 188 8.47 7.29 0.88
C GLY A 188 8.88 7.39 2.35
N GLY A 189 8.21 6.66 3.24
CA GLY A 189 8.56 6.69 4.66
C GLY A 189 9.93 6.07 4.97
N ILE A 190 10.38 5.06 4.21
CA ILE A 190 11.73 4.48 4.34
C ILE A 190 12.64 4.95 3.19
N VAL A 191 12.20 4.78 1.95
CA VAL A 191 12.98 5.13 0.75
C VAL A 191 12.12 5.95 -0.21
N GLY A 192 12.63 7.05 -0.76
CA GLY A 192 11.85 7.84 -1.73
C GLY A 192 11.60 7.05 -3.01
N THR A 193 12.68 6.76 -3.74
CA THR A 193 12.65 5.92 -4.94
C THR A 193 13.71 4.84 -4.83
N GLY A 194 13.33 3.59 -5.13
CA GLY A 194 14.22 2.44 -5.13
C GLY A 194 14.26 1.76 -6.50
N ASN A 195 15.47 1.45 -6.99
CA ASN A 195 15.68 0.84 -8.31
C ASN A 195 16.68 -0.32 -8.27
N GLY A 196 16.30 -1.46 -8.84
CA GLY A 196 17.19 -2.58 -9.17
C GLY A 196 17.72 -2.48 -10.59
N THR A 197 19.00 -2.77 -10.80
CA THR A 197 19.61 -2.83 -12.14
C THR A 197 19.13 -4.05 -12.93
N THR A 198 18.78 -5.15 -12.23
CA THR A 198 18.03 -6.29 -12.78
C THR A 198 16.92 -6.68 -11.80
N PHE A 199 15.89 -7.38 -12.28
CA PHE A 199 14.76 -7.78 -11.44
C PHE A 199 15.20 -8.59 -10.21
N LEU A 200 14.80 -8.14 -9.02
CA LEU A 200 15.13 -8.72 -7.71
C LEU A 200 16.62 -8.68 -7.32
N SER A 201 17.46 -7.90 -8.01
CA SER A 201 18.89 -7.76 -7.66
C SER A 201 19.12 -7.00 -6.35
N ASN A 202 18.24 -6.04 -6.06
CA ASN A 202 18.27 -5.18 -4.90
C ASN A 202 17.07 -5.48 -3.99
N ARG A 203 17.30 -5.51 -2.67
CA ARG A 203 16.26 -5.76 -1.67
C ARG A 203 16.21 -4.74 -0.54
N ILE A 204 15.01 -4.46 -0.05
CA ILE A 204 14.78 -3.86 1.26
C ILE A 204 14.31 -4.98 2.19
N ASP A 205 15.03 -5.26 3.28
CA ASP A 205 14.77 -6.45 4.10
C ASP A 205 14.84 -6.16 5.61
N SER A 206 13.88 -6.67 6.38
CA SER A 206 13.87 -6.64 7.85
C SER A 206 14.10 -5.24 8.47
N CYS A 207 13.61 -4.18 7.81
CA CYS A 207 13.71 -2.80 8.27
C CYS A 207 12.47 -2.36 9.07
N THR A 208 12.63 -1.52 10.09
CA THR A 208 11.53 -1.06 10.96
C THR A 208 11.63 0.45 11.23
N VAL A 209 10.71 1.25 10.67
CA VAL A 209 10.71 2.71 10.84
C VAL A 209 9.40 3.20 11.45
N GLU A 210 9.48 4.13 12.39
CA GLU A 210 8.32 4.83 12.97
C GLU A 210 8.39 6.33 12.60
N ILE A 211 7.29 6.90 12.12
CA ILE A 211 7.19 8.31 11.72
C ILE A 211 6.01 8.97 12.44
N ALA A 212 6.26 9.96 13.31
CA ALA A 212 5.18 10.63 14.02
C ALA A 212 4.32 11.49 13.08
N ASN A 213 4.95 12.24 12.16
CA ASN A 213 4.26 13.08 11.19
C ASN A 213 4.86 12.92 9.79
N PHE A 214 4.10 12.35 8.87
CA PHE A 214 4.43 12.22 7.45
C PHE A 214 3.51 13.17 6.68
N VAL A 215 4.05 14.29 6.18
CA VAL A 215 3.28 15.34 5.52
C VAL A 215 3.73 15.51 4.08
N SER A 216 2.79 15.30 3.16
CA SER A 216 2.89 15.61 1.73
C SER A 216 1.70 16.46 1.32
N ASP A 217 1.92 17.45 0.45
CA ASP A 217 0.85 18.28 -0.10
C ASP A 217 0.33 17.74 -1.44
N PHE A 218 -0.50 18.54 -2.13
CA PHE A 218 -1.08 18.23 -3.44
C PHE A 218 -0.09 18.34 -4.61
N THR A 219 1.18 18.64 -4.36
CA THR A 219 2.24 18.68 -5.39
C THR A 219 3.14 17.43 -5.36
N VAL A 220 2.87 16.48 -4.45
CA VAL A 220 3.56 15.20 -4.37
C VAL A 220 2.72 14.11 -5.04
N ASP A 221 3.13 13.67 -6.22
CA ASP A 221 2.41 12.69 -7.04
C ASP A 221 2.27 11.35 -6.33
N TYR A 222 3.37 10.80 -5.83
CA TYR A 222 3.42 9.45 -5.27
C TYR A 222 3.92 9.44 -3.82
N VAL A 223 3.08 8.90 -2.95
CA VAL A 223 3.33 8.72 -1.52
C VAL A 223 3.25 7.25 -1.18
N GLY A 224 4.27 6.74 -0.48
CA GLY A 224 4.30 5.36 -0.01
C GLY A 224 4.75 5.26 1.45
N GLY A 225 4.19 4.33 2.22
CA GLY A 225 4.74 4.06 3.55
C GLY A 225 6.18 3.55 3.47
N ILE A 226 6.45 2.49 2.70
CA ILE A 226 7.85 2.01 2.54
C ILE A 226 8.56 2.78 1.44
N LEU A 227 7.99 2.81 0.22
CA LEU A 227 8.59 3.37 -1.00
C LEU A 227 7.60 4.28 -1.74
N ALA A 228 7.96 5.51 -2.12
CA ALA A 228 7.10 6.23 -3.07
C ALA A 228 7.15 5.62 -4.48
N SER A 229 8.32 5.15 -4.91
CA SER A 229 8.45 4.44 -6.19
C SER A 229 9.40 3.25 -6.08
N SER A 230 8.99 2.13 -6.67
CA SER A 230 9.70 0.86 -6.68
C SER A 230 9.86 0.34 -8.11
N SER A 231 11.09 0.02 -8.49
CA SER A 231 11.46 -0.56 -9.79
C SER A 231 12.44 -1.72 -9.56
N ASN A 232 12.12 -2.93 -10.05
CA ASN A 232 12.99 -4.12 -9.96
C ASN A 232 13.37 -4.57 -8.53
N LEU A 233 12.64 -4.13 -7.49
CA LEU A 233 12.99 -4.41 -6.09
C LEU A 233 12.20 -5.57 -5.47
N GLN A 234 12.85 -6.27 -4.55
CA GLN A 234 12.18 -7.07 -3.53
C GLN A 234 12.10 -6.29 -2.21
N VAL A 235 10.94 -6.30 -1.55
CA VAL A 235 10.76 -5.76 -0.20
C VAL A 235 10.26 -6.89 0.70
N THR A 236 11.02 -7.25 1.72
CA THR A 236 10.69 -8.35 2.64
C THR A 236 10.69 -7.91 4.10
N ARG A 237 9.77 -8.46 4.91
CA ARG A 237 9.78 -8.33 6.40
C ARG A 237 9.92 -6.90 6.92
N THR A 238 9.43 -5.93 6.16
CA THR A 238 9.66 -4.51 6.43
C THR A 238 8.42 -3.88 7.04
N ILE A 239 8.62 -3.18 8.16
CA ILE A 239 7.56 -2.61 8.99
C ILE A 239 7.67 -1.09 8.94
N ILE A 240 6.55 -0.42 8.68
CA ILE A 240 6.42 1.01 8.96
C ILE A 240 5.20 1.32 9.81
N LYS A 241 5.37 2.23 10.78
CA LYS A 241 4.29 2.83 11.56
C LYS A 241 4.27 4.33 11.34
N ILE A 242 3.11 4.91 11.08
CA ILE A 242 2.92 6.34 10.86
C ILE A 242 1.79 6.82 11.77
N THR A 243 2.04 7.76 12.67
CA THR A 243 0.95 8.28 13.52
C THR A 243 0.05 9.22 12.73
N ASN A 244 0.60 10.28 12.13
CA ASN A 244 -0.15 11.20 11.28
C ASN A 244 0.40 11.20 9.85
N LEU A 245 -0.35 10.65 8.90
CA LEU A 245 -0.12 10.78 7.46
C LEU A 245 -0.99 11.92 6.90
N SER A 246 -0.41 12.77 6.06
CA SER A 246 -1.14 13.72 5.22
C SER A 246 -0.67 13.57 3.78
N SER A 247 -1.59 13.29 2.86
CA SER A 247 -1.29 13.15 1.44
C SER A 247 -2.54 13.34 0.57
N CYS A 248 -2.36 13.87 -0.63
CA CYS A 248 -3.48 14.27 -1.49
C CYS A 248 -3.59 13.47 -2.79
N LEU A 249 -2.47 13.22 -3.48
CA LEU A 249 -2.44 12.43 -4.71
C LEU A 249 -2.24 10.93 -4.41
N HIS A 250 -1.53 10.19 -5.26
CA HIS A 250 -1.45 8.74 -5.21
C HIS A 250 -0.82 8.26 -3.90
N THR A 251 -1.56 7.48 -3.12
CA THR A 251 -1.15 7.07 -1.77
C THR A 251 -1.25 5.56 -1.61
N GLY A 252 -0.11 4.91 -1.34
CA GLY A 252 -0.01 3.48 -1.10
C GLY A 252 0.53 3.21 0.30
N GLY A 253 -0.03 2.26 1.04
CA GLY A 253 0.53 1.93 2.35
C GLY A 253 1.93 1.32 2.26
N LEU A 254 2.18 0.39 1.33
CA LEU A 254 3.54 -0.12 1.06
C LEU A 254 4.24 0.76 0.02
N VAL A 255 3.63 0.91 -1.16
CA VAL A 255 4.27 1.56 -2.31
C VAL A 255 3.32 2.50 -3.05
N GLY A 256 3.76 3.73 -3.35
CA GLY A 256 3.02 4.64 -4.22
C GLY A 256 2.94 4.10 -5.65
N LEU A 257 4.07 4.10 -6.36
CA LEU A 257 4.21 3.57 -7.72
C LEU A 257 5.01 2.26 -7.73
N ALA A 258 4.39 1.16 -8.15
CA ALA A 258 5.05 -0.13 -8.32
C ALA A 258 5.26 -0.47 -9.81
N THR A 259 6.52 -0.68 -10.17
CA THR A 259 6.95 -1.20 -11.48
C THR A 259 7.78 -2.45 -11.24
N LEU A 260 7.34 -3.61 -11.73
CA LEU A 260 8.08 -4.88 -11.66
C LEU A 260 8.71 -5.14 -10.27
N SER A 261 7.87 -5.40 -9.26
CA SER A 261 8.25 -5.35 -7.84
C SER A 261 7.61 -6.46 -7.01
N ASP A 262 8.31 -6.93 -5.98
CA ASP A 262 7.93 -8.08 -5.15
C ASP A 262 7.90 -7.73 -3.65
N LEU A 263 6.70 -7.55 -3.10
CA LEU A 263 6.45 -7.11 -1.72
C LEU A 263 5.97 -8.29 -0.88
N ARG A 264 6.71 -8.68 0.16
CA ARG A 264 6.42 -9.88 0.96
C ARG A 264 6.54 -9.63 2.46
N GLN A 265 5.59 -10.13 3.24
CA GLN A 265 5.71 -10.15 4.71
C GLN A 265 5.87 -8.74 5.30
N CYS A 266 5.35 -7.71 4.64
CA CYS A 266 5.50 -6.33 5.05
C CYS A 266 4.31 -5.88 5.91
N MET A 267 4.54 -4.89 6.77
CA MET A 267 3.51 -4.30 7.63
C MET A 267 3.45 -2.79 7.49
N VAL A 268 2.23 -2.26 7.43
CA VAL A 268 1.94 -0.83 7.44
C VAL A 268 0.90 -0.56 8.51
N VAL A 269 1.21 0.35 9.43
CA VAL A 269 0.24 0.90 10.38
C VAL A 269 0.18 2.40 10.18
N VAL A 270 -1.03 2.94 9.97
CA VAL A 270 -1.29 4.38 9.93
C VAL A 270 -2.41 4.69 10.92
N ASP A 271 -2.12 5.45 11.97
CA ASP A 271 -3.14 5.77 12.99
C ASP A 271 -4.16 6.76 12.43
N MET A 272 -3.69 7.84 11.79
CA MET A 272 -4.53 8.83 11.11
C MET A 272 -3.97 9.19 9.74
N HIS A 273 -4.79 9.06 8.69
CA HIS A 273 -4.57 9.65 7.38
C HIS A 273 -5.53 10.83 7.19
N ASN A 274 -4.97 12.03 7.14
CA ASN A 274 -5.72 13.27 6.98
C ASN A 274 -5.58 13.84 5.55
N ARG A 275 -6.70 14.10 4.91
CA ARG A 275 -6.86 14.67 3.57
C ARG A 275 -7.61 16.00 3.57
N SER A 276 -7.86 16.61 4.74
CA SER A 276 -8.66 17.84 4.84
C SER A 276 -7.96 19.08 4.27
N ALA A 277 -6.62 19.07 4.20
CA ALA A 277 -5.82 20.15 3.62
C ALA A 277 -5.65 20.05 2.09
N CYS A 278 -6.22 19.02 1.45
CA CYS A 278 -6.08 18.79 0.02
C CYS A 278 -6.89 19.79 -0.80
N ARG A 279 -6.26 20.31 -1.85
CA ARG A 279 -6.82 21.31 -2.78
C ARG A 279 -6.70 20.81 -4.21
N THR A 280 -7.55 21.35 -5.05
CA THR A 280 -7.61 21.08 -6.49
C THR A 280 -6.25 21.42 -7.17
N PRO A 281 -5.59 20.47 -7.88
CA PRO A 281 -4.44 20.78 -8.73
C PRO A 281 -4.89 21.60 -9.95
N LEU A 282 -4.01 22.42 -10.54
CA LEU A 282 -4.43 23.27 -11.67
C LEU A 282 -4.62 22.43 -12.94
N LEU A 283 -5.63 22.75 -13.75
CA LEU A 283 -6.05 21.97 -14.93
C LEU A 283 -4.97 21.76 -16.02
N ALA A 284 -3.82 22.43 -15.92
CA ALA A 284 -2.67 22.21 -16.81
C ALA A 284 -1.77 21.03 -16.38
N GLU A 285 -2.02 20.41 -15.23
CA GLU A 285 -1.05 19.60 -14.49
C GLU A 285 -1.33 18.08 -14.54
N SER A 286 -2.53 17.62 -14.94
CA SER A 286 -2.97 16.20 -14.86
C SER A 286 -2.66 15.33 -16.09
N ALA A 287 -1.54 15.59 -16.78
CA ALA A 287 -1.12 14.85 -17.97
C ALA A 287 -0.45 13.47 -17.67
N GLN A 288 -0.93 12.75 -16.65
CA GLN A 288 -0.51 11.36 -16.37
C GLN A 288 -1.58 10.62 -15.51
N ARG A 289 -2.44 9.85 -16.19
CA ARG A 289 -3.58 9.06 -15.66
C ARG A 289 -4.78 9.89 -15.20
N LYS A 290 -5.98 9.43 -15.53
CA LYS A 290 -7.26 10.08 -15.18
C LYS A 290 -7.71 9.63 -13.79
N GLY A 291 -7.24 10.32 -12.75
CA GLY A 291 -7.74 10.16 -11.39
C GLY A 291 -6.65 9.95 -10.33
N ILE A 292 -7.06 10.09 -9.07
CA ILE A 292 -6.23 9.90 -7.88
C ILE A 292 -6.47 8.49 -7.34
N PHE A 293 -5.40 7.76 -7.04
CA PHE A 293 -5.46 6.36 -6.63
C PHE A 293 -5.00 6.18 -5.18
N PHE A 294 -5.82 5.53 -4.36
CA PHE A 294 -5.49 5.07 -3.01
C PHE A 294 -5.54 3.55 -2.97
N GLY A 295 -4.48 2.93 -2.44
CA GLY A 295 -4.43 1.49 -2.21
C GLY A 295 -3.78 1.15 -0.89
N GLY A 296 -4.39 0.25 -0.10
CA GLY A 296 -3.81 -0.16 1.18
C GLY A 296 -2.38 -0.67 1.05
N ALA A 297 -2.09 -1.50 0.05
CA ALA A 297 -0.75 -1.97 -0.27
C ALA A 297 -0.09 -1.07 -1.33
N VAL A 298 -0.70 -0.93 -2.51
CA VAL A 298 -0.10 -0.25 -3.67
C VAL A 298 -1.06 0.77 -4.27
N ALA A 299 -0.63 2.02 -4.46
CA ALA A 299 -1.51 3.03 -5.10
C ALA A 299 -1.68 2.73 -6.59
N VAL A 300 -0.56 2.55 -7.31
CA VAL A 300 -0.54 2.37 -8.77
C VAL A 300 0.47 1.28 -9.16
N GLY A 301 -0.01 0.16 -9.70
CA GLY A 301 0.81 -0.95 -10.21
C GLY A 301 0.83 -1.01 -11.75
N ILE A 302 1.97 -0.67 -12.37
CA ILE A 302 2.08 -0.42 -13.82
C ILE A 302 2.76 -1.54 -14.61
N GLY A 303 3.44 -2.45 -13.91
CA GLY A 303 4.02 -3.69 -14.42
C GLY A 303 3.86 -4.78 -13.37
N ASP A 304 4.51 -5.93 -13.57
CA ASP A 304 4.26 -7.14 -12.76
C ASP A 304 4.50 -6.90 -11.26
N THR A 305 3.41 -6.76 -10.50
CA THR A 305 3.47 -6.38 -9.08
C THR A 305 2.98 -7.54 -8.21
N PHE A 306 3.88 -8.07 -7.39
CA PHE A 306 3.63 -9.20 -6.50
C PHE A 306 3.47 -8.68 -5.08
N VAL A 307 2.36 -9.02 -4.40
CA VAL A 307 2.13 -8.66 -2.99
C VAL A 307 1.70 -9.89 -2.23
N HIS A 308 2.48 -10.29 -1.22
CA HIS A 308 2.32 -11.56 -0.54
C HIS A 308 2.40 -11.39 0.99
N GLN A 309 1.55 -12.11 1.72
CA GLN A 309 1.68 -12.30 3.19
C GLN A 309 1.80 -10.98 3.98
N SER A 310 1.26 -9.88 3.46
CA SER A 310 1.47 -8.54 4.02
C SER A 310 0.22 -8.04 4.75
N LEU A 311 0.41 -7.19 5.76
CA LEU A 311 -0.65 -6.67 6.62
C LEU A 311 -0.67 -5.14 6.55
N ILE A 312 -1.85 -4.58 6.32
CA ILE A 312 -2.08 -3.14 6.22
C ILE A 312 -3.16 -2.75 7.23
N ASN A 313 -2.93 -1.70 8.01
CA ASN A 313 -3.92 -1.13 8.91
C ASN A 313 -3.94 0.40 8.80
N PHE A 314 -5.11 0.96 8.51
CA PHE A 314 -5.39 2.40 8.59
C PHE A 314 -6.49 2.61 9.64
N THR A 315 -6.14 3.12 10.82
CA THR A 315 -7.10 3.25 11.92
C THR A 315 -8.11 4.37 11.65
N THR A 316 -7.72 5.47 11.02
CA THR A 316 -8.65 6.54 10.64
C THR A 316 -8.22 7.21 9.34
N ILE A 317 -9.13 7.35 8.38
CA ILE A 317 -8.96 8.13 7.15
C ILE A 317 -10.04 9.21 7.13
N ILE A 318 -9.65 10.48 7.09
CA ILE A 318 -10.58 11.61 7.07
C ILE A 318 -10.19 12.66 6.04
N GLY A 319 -11.17 13.39 5.50
CA GLY A 319 -10.95 14.58 4.69
C GLY A 319 -11.49 14.46 3.27
N ASN A 320 -10.90 15.19 2.32
CA ASN A 320 -11.55 15.43 1.04
C ASN A 320 -11.07 14.47 -0.07
N TYR A 321 -11.98 14.20 -1.01
CA TYR A 321 -11.67 13.58 -2.30
C TYR A 321 -12.08 14.49 -3.46
N MET A 322 -11.37 14.39 -4.59
CA MET A 322 -11.51 15.27 -5.76
C MET A 322 -11.19 14.48 -7.03
N GLU A 323 -11.64 15.00 -8.18
CA GLU A 323 -11.57 14.30 -9.48
C GLU A 323 -12.18 12.88 -9.41
N SER A 324 -11.75 11.99 -10.30
CA SER A 324 -11.96 10.55 -10.12
C SER A 324 -11.05 10.04 -8.99
N PHE A 325 -11.59 9.87 -7.79
CA PHE A 325 -10.88 9.26 -6.67
C PHE A 325 -11.20 7.76 -6.59
N ILE A 326 -10.17 6.94 -6.80
CA ILE A 326 -10.25 5.49 -6.78
C ILE A 326 -9.65 4.99 -5.45
N PHE A 327 -10.48 4.35 -4.63
CA PHE A 327 -10.08 3.70 -3.39
C PHE A 327 -10.12 2.18 -3.55
N GLY A 328 -9.04 1.49 -3.17
CA GLY A 328 -9.02 0.04 -3.06
C GLY A 328 -8.40 -0.46 -1.75
N GLY A 329 -8.99 -1.50 -1.16
CA GLY A 329 -8.52 -2.06 0.11
C GLY A 329 -7.06 -2.53 0.09
N LEU A 330 -6.57 -3.02 -1.05
CA LEU A 330 -5.20 -3.47 -1.27
C LEU A 330 -4.53 -2.72 -2.43
N PHE A 331 -5.22 -2.51 -3.56
CA PHE A 331 -4.66 -1.80 -4.72
C PHE A 331 -5.58 -0.66 -5.18
N GLY A 332 -5.01 0.52 -5.45
CA GLY A 332 -5.73 1.60 -6.11
C GLY A 332 -5.97 1.28 -7.59
N GLU A 333 -4.91 1.33 -8.40
CA GLU A 333 -4.84 0.82 -9.77
C GLU A 333 -3.92 -0.40 -9.85
N GLY A 334 -4.33 -1.45 -10.56
CA GLY A 334 -3.45 -2.54 -10.97
C GLY A 334 -3.69 -3.00 -12.41
N GLY A 335 -2.61 -3.20 -13.18
CA GLY A 335 -2.69 -3.76 -14.54
C GLY A 335 -2.16 -5.19 -14.70
N LYS A 336 -1.09 -5.54 -13.98
CA LYS A 336 -0.53 -6.90 -13.90
C LYS A 336 -0.10 -7.18 -12.47
N PHE A 337 -0.80 -8.06 -11.76
CA PHE A 337 -0.48 -8.31 -10.36
C PHE A 337 -0.82 -9.73 -9.88
N LEU A 338 -0.14 -10.14 -8.81
CA LEU A 338 -0.50 -11.30 -7.99
C LEU A 338 -0.53 -10.89 -6.52
N ILE A 339 -1.74 -10.80 -5.96
CA ILE A 339 -1.99 -10.52 -4.55
C ILE A 339 -2.32 -11.85 -3.86
N ASN A 340 -1.56 -12.22 -2.83
CA ASN A 340 -1.68 -13.52 -2.16
C ASN A 340 -1.62 -13.38 -0.64
N SER A 341 -2.55 -14.00 0.09
CA SER A 341 -2.53 -14.07 1.57
C SER A 341 -2.29 -12.70 2.23
N THR A 342 -2.87 -11.63 1.69
CA THR A 342 -2.60 -10.24 2.10
C THR A 342 -3.87 -9.61 2.67
N ALA A 343 -3.73 -8.84 3.75
CA ALA A 343 -4.82 -8.30 4.54
C ALA A 343 -4.80 -6.76 4.59
N ALA A 344 -5.96 -6.14 4.60
CA ALA A 344 -6.13 -4.75 5.03
C ALA A 344 -7.25 -4.58 6.08
N ALA A 345 -7.05 -3.64 7.00
CA ALA A 345 -8.05 -3.19 7.96
C ALA A 345 -8.19 -1.66 7.90
N TYR A 346 -9.45 -1.19 7.96
CA TYR A 346 -9.82 0.21 7.93
C TYR A 346 -10.85 0.46 9.03
N ALA A 347 -10.43 1.11 10.13
CA ALA A 347 -11.31 1.27 11.28
C ALA A 347 -12.39 2.34 11.09
N HIS A 348 -11.99 3.54 10.68
CA HIS A 348 -12.92 4.57 10.27
C HIS A 348 -12.46 5.24 8.98
N ILE A 349 -13.34 5.35 7.99
CA ILE A 349 -13.16 6.18 6.80
C ILE A 349 -14.30 7.20 6.80
N ASN A 350 -13.98 8.48 6.58
CA ASN A 350 -14.95 9.55 6.38
C ASN A 350 -14.44 10.51 5.30
N LEU A 351 -14.97 10.36 4.08
CA LEU A 351 -14.52 11.09 2.90
C LEU A 351 -15.59 12.06 2.39
N THR A 352 -15.24 13.33 2.31
CA THR A 352 -16.11 14.39 1.79
C THR A 352 -15.72 14.73 0.35
N ALA A 353 -16.66 14.77 -0.57
CA ALA A 353 -16.37 15.24 -1.92
C ALA A 353 -15.97 16.74 -1.91
N SER A 354 -15.03 17.11 -2.77
CA SER A 354 -14.71 18.52 -3.00
C SER A 354 -15.87 19.22 -3.70
N GLU A 355 -16.27 20.38 -3.19
CA GLU A 355 -17.21 21.28 -3.85
C GLU A 355 -16.53 22.18 -4.91
N GLU A 356 -15.19 22.13 -5.02
CA GLU A 356 -14.42 22.93 -6.00
C GLU A 356 -14.41 22.34 -7.42
N VAL A 357 -14.56 21.01 -7.57
CA VAL A 357 -14.44 20.29 -8.86
C VAL A 357 -15.28 19.02 -8.91
N ASP A 358 -15.69 18.66 -10.13
CA ASP A 358 -16.34 17.38 -10.47
C ASP A 358 -15.59 16.21 -9.80
N SER A 359 -16.31 15.43 -9.00
CA SER A 359 -15.72 14.38 -8.18
C SER A 359 -16.53 13.08 -8.24
N THR A 360 -15.85 12.02 -8.67
CA THR A 360 -16.40 10.66 -8.77
C THR A 360 -15.64 9.74 -7.83
N LEU A 361 -16.37 9.00 -7.00
CA LEU A 361 -15.80 8.04 -6.07
C LEU A 361 -15.92 6.63 -6.64
N THR A 362 -14.79 5.95 -6.86
CA THR A 362 -14.77 4.50 -7.09
C THR A 362 -14.23 3.82 -5.84
N PHE A 363 -14.98 2.86 -5.28
CA PHE A 363 -14.61 2.17 -4.05
C PHE A 363 -14.65 0.66 -4.25
N GLY A 364 -13.49 0.01 -4.25
CA GLY A 364 -13.36 -1.44 -4.39
C GLY A 364 -12.87 -2.09 -3.09
N GLY A 365 -13.57 -3.12 -2.63
CA GLY A 365 -13.24 -3.79 -1.36
C GLY A 365 -11.82 -4.38 -1.31
N LEU A 366 -11.28 -4.88 -2.42
CA LEU A 366 -9.88 -5.32 -2.55
C LEU A 366 -9.10 -4.44 -3.53
N VAL A 367 -9.67 -4.14 -4.69
CA VAL A 367 -9.00 -3.36 -5.74
C VAL A 367 -9.94 -2.29 -6.28
N GLY A 368 -9.51 -1.02 -6.29
CA GLY A 368 -10.33 0.09 -6.74
C GLY A 368 -10.57 0.06 -8.25
N TYR A 369 -9.49 -0.04 -9.03
CA TYR A 369 -9.52 0.01 -10.49
C TYR A 369 -8.54 -1.02 -11.09
N ILE A 370 -8.98 -1.73 -12.12
CA ILE A 370 -8.16 -2.70 -12.86
C ILE A 370 -8.13 -2.32 -14.34
N TRP A 371 -6.92 -2.10 -14.86
CA TRP A 371 -6.69 -1.95 -16.31
C TRP A 371 -6.08 -3.23 -16.86
N LEU A 372 -6.88 -4.08 -17.49
CA LEU A 372 -6.40 -5.31 -18.12
C LEU A 372 -5.66 -4.96 -19.43
N LYS A 373 -4.36 -5.24 -19.44
CA LYS A 373 -3.41 -5.10 -20.55
C LYS A 373 -2.76 -6.45 -20.83
N ASP A 374 -2.63 -6.77 -22.11
CA ASP A 374 -1.94 -7.95 -22.65
C ASP A 374 -2.55 -9.30 -22.22
N ASP A 375 -1.90 -10.40 -22.58
CA ASP A 375 -2.34 -11.79 -22.35
C ASP A 375 -2.09 -12.29 -20.90
N TYR A 376 -2.10 -11.41 -19.91
CA TYR A 376 -1.65 -11.71 -18.55
C TYR A 376 -2.82 -11.84 -17.56
N ILE A 377 -2.80 -12.89 -16.73
CA ILE A 377 -3.84 -13.15 -15.73
C ILE A 377 -3.47 -12.46 -14.41
N SER A 378 -4.08 -11.31 -14.14
CA SER A 378 -4.02 -10.70 -12.81
C SER A 378 -4.80 -11.56 -11.80
N THR A 379 -4.23 -11.80 -10.63
CA THR A 379 -4.77 -12.78 -9.67
C THR A 379 -4.82 -12.22 -8.24
N ILE A 380 -5.95 -12.44 -7.57
CA ILE A 380 -6.11 -12.24 -6.12
C ILE A 380 -6.45 -13.59 -5.48
N TYR A 381 -5.68 -14.01 -4.49
CA TYR A 381 -5.83 -15.30 -3.84
C TYR A 381 -5.69 -15.21 -2.32
N GLY A 382 -6.63 -15.79 -1.57
CA GLY A 382 -6.54 -15.88 -0.10
C GLY A 382 -6.43 -14.53 0.62
N SER A 383 -6.87 -13.43 -0.01
CA SER A 383 -6.59 -12.06 0.44
C SER A 383 -7.88 -11.34 0.83
N TYR A 384 -7.77 -10.33 1.69
CA TYR A 384 -8.96 -9.75 2.31
C TYR A 384 -8.84 -8.30 2.76
N ALA A 385 -10.00 -7.64 2.92
CA ALA A 385 -10.10 -6.31 3.51
C ALA A 385 -11.32 -6.17 4.42
N VAL A 386 -11.13 -5.47 5.54
CA VAL A 386 -12.17 -5.23 6.57
C VAL A 386 -12.35 -3.74 6.78
N TYR A 387 -13.58 -3.25 6.60
CA TYR A 387 -13.97 -1.86 6.80
C TYR A 387 -15.00 -1.76 7.91
N GLY A 388 -14.61 -1.19 9.05
CA GLY A 388 -15.45 -1.09 10.24
C GLY A 388 -16.58 -0.06 10.11
N ILE A 389 -16.24 1.14 9.64
CA ILE A 389 -17.20 2.19 9.22
C ILE A 389 -16.56 2.97 8.06
N ALA A 390 -17.25 3.05 6.91
CA ALA A 390 -16.82 3.83 5.75
C ALA A 390 -17.90 4.80 5.26
N ASN A 391 -17.79 6.06 5.65
CA ASN A 391 -18.72 7.11 5.27
C ASN A 391 -18.17 7.91 4.08
N ALA A 392 -19.03 8.23 3.12
CA ALA A 392 -18.72 9.13 2.02
C ALA A 392 -19.88 10.09 1.73
N SER A 393 -19.59 11.39 1.64
CA SER A 393 -20.55 12.37 1.10
C SER A 393 -20.21 12.71 -0.33
N LEU A 394 -21.18 12.63 -1.23
CA LEU A 394 -21.03 12.89 -2.66
C LEU A 394 -21.21 14.39 -2.96
N SER A 395 -20.54 14.87 -4.01
CA SER A 395 -20.65 16.27 -4.43
C SER A 395 -22.02 16.59 -5.02
N CYS A 396 -22.28 17.90 -5.13
CA CYS A 396 -23.53 18.48 -5.57
C CYS A 396 -23.39 19.32 -6.84
N LEU A 397 -22.23 19.24 -7.49
CA LEU A 397 -21.91 19.99 -8.71
C LEU A 397 -22.75 19.53 -9.92
N ASN A 398 -22.81 20.35 -10.96
CA ASN A 398 -23.75 20.16 -12.06
C ASN A 398 -23.43 18.97 -12.99
N TYR A 399 -22.22 18.40 -12.91
CA TYR A 399 -21.77 17.34 -13.82
C TYR A 399 -21.21 16.12 -13.05
N ASN A 400 -21.74 14.93 -13.37
CA ASN A 400 -21.20 13.61 -13.01
C ASN A 400 -20.84 13.35 -11.53
N ASN A 401 -21.75 13.68 -10.61
CA ASN A 401 -21.69 13.14 -9.23
C ASN A 401 -21.99 11.62 -9.28
N SER A 402 -20.96 10.78 -9.15
CA SER A 402 -21.15 9.32 -9.17
C SER A 402 -20.32 8.59 -8.11
N ALA A 403 -20.94 7.54 -7.54
CA ALA A 403 -20.28 6.57 -6.69
C ALA A 403 -20.40 5.17 -7.32
N ILE A 404 -19.26 4.53 -7.56
CA ILE A 404 -19.15 3.17 -8.12
C ILE A 404 -18.51 2.29 -7.05
N VAL A 405 -19.29 1.38 -6.47
CA VAL A 405 -18.88 0.58 -5.32
C VAL A 405 -18.90 -0.90 -5.69
N GLY A 406 -17.78 -1.59 -5.48
CA GLY A 406 -17.65 -3.02 -5.71
C GLY A 406 -17.22 -3.76 -4.45
N GLY A 407 -17.97 -4.79 -4.07
CA GLY A 407 -17.66 -5.57 -2.86
C GLY A 407 -16.28 -6.24 -2.91
N LEU A 408 -15.79 -6.64 -4.08
CA LEU A 408 -14.39 -7.05 -4.27
C LEU A 408 -13.60 -6.07 -5.16
N VAL A 409 -14.17 -5.62 -6.29
CA VAL A 409 -13.46 -4.75 -7.26
C VAL A 409 -14.32 -3.56 -7.69
N GLY A 410 -13.82 -2.33 -7.59
CA GLY A 410 -14.61 -1.14 -7.95
C GLY A 410 -14.95 -1.08 -9.45
N TYR A 411 -13.92 -0.94 -10.28
CA TYR A 411 -14.04 -0.74 -11.73
C TYR A 411 -13.03 -1.59 -12.51
N ILE A 412 -13.44 -2.18 -13.63
CA ILE A 412 -12.61 -3.06 -14.47
C ILE A 412 -12.75 -2.64 -15.94
N ILE A 413 -11.63 -2.39 -16.62
CA ILE A 413 -11.58 -2.14 -18.06
C ILE A 413 -10.62 -3.10 -18.76
N GLN A 414 -10.98 -3.52 -19.96
CA GLN A 414 -10.10 -4.22 -20.88
C GLN A 414 -9.75 -3.28 -22.04
N GLY A 415 -8.45 -3.11 -22.31
CA GLY A 415 -7.98 -2.20 -23.37
C GLY A 415 -8.26 -2.70 -24.80
N TYR A 416 -8.59 -4.00 -24.95
CA TYR A 416 -8.73 -4.68 -26.24
C TYR A 416 -9.83 -5.76 -26.18
N PRO A 417 -10.59 -6.00 -27.26
CA PRO A 417 -11.61 -7.04 -27.32
C PRO A 417 -10.99 -8.44 -27.53
N THR A 418 -10.35 -8.99 -26.50
CA THR A 418 -9.80 -10.35 -26.50
C THR A 418 -10.60 -11.27 -25.57
N LEU A 419 -10.91 -12.49 -26.02
CA LEU A 419 -11.67 -13.50 -25.27
C LEU A 419 -10.85 -14.19 -24.15
N MET A 420 -9.87 -13.51 -23.55
CA MET A 420 -8.96 -14.11 -22.57
C MET A 420 -9.19 -13.58 -21.14
N SER A 421 -9.20 -14.57 -20.25
CA SER A 421 -9.55 -14.55 -18.83
C SER A 421 -8.57 -13.77 -17.95
N ASN A 422 -8.45 -12.46 -18.14
CA ASN A 422 -7.33 -11.68 -17.60
C ASN A 422 -7.45 -11.28 -16.11
N LEU A 423 -8.53 -11.63 -15.41
CA LEU A 423 -8.68 -11.44 -13.96
C LEU A 423 -9.27 -12.67 -13.25
N THR A 424 -8.58 -13.16 -12.23
CA THR A 424 -9.06 -14.21 -11.32
C THR A 424 -9.04 -13.73 -9.86
N VAL A 425 -10.18 -13.86 -9.17
CA VAL A 425 -10.29 -13.63 -7.71
C VAL A 425 -10.76 -14.93 -7.05
N ARG A 426 -9.94 -15.50 -6.16
CA ARG A 426 -10.19 -16.80 -5.51
C ARG A 426 -9.99 -16.75 -4.00
N SER A 427 -10.81 -17.49 -3.25
CA SER A 427 -10.63 -17.72 -1.80
C SER A 427 -10.46 -16.42 -0.99
N SER A 428 -11.04 -15.32 -1.48
CA SER A 428 -10.79 -13.95 -0.99
C SER A 428 -12.08 -13.38 -0.41
N TYR A 429 -11.98 -12.43 0.52
CA TYR A 429 -13.18 -11.91 1.18
C TYR A 429 -13.12 -10.44 1.58
N THR A 430 -14.30 -9.83 1.73
CA THR A 430 -14.45 -8.48 2.25
C THR A 430 -15.60 -8.36 3.23
N THR A 431 -15.44 -7.47 4.21
CA THR A 431 -16.53 -7.05 5.10
C THR A 431 -16.58 -5.54 5.14
N MET A 432 -17.73 -4.94 4.85
CA MET A 432 -17.87 -3.49 4.73
C MET A 432 -19.16 -3.01 5.38
N ASN A 433 -19.06 -2.03 6.28
CA ASN A 433 -20.19 -1.21 6.71
C ASN A 433 -19.98 0.20 6.15
N ALA A 434 -20.75 0.58 5.13
CA ALA A 434 -20.55 1.83 4.40
C ALA A 434 -21.82 2.68 4.33
N SER A 435 -21.67 4.00 4.47
CA SER A 435 -22.76 4.97 4.39
C SER A 435 -22.47 6.01 3.30
N PHE A 436 -23.41 6.21 2.38
CA PHE A 436 -23.31 7.19 1.31
C PHE A 436 -24.41 8.25 1.45
N TYR A 437 -24.01 9.50 1.47
CA TYR A 437 -24.88 10.67 1.61
C TYR A 437 -24.72 11.62 0.42
N SER A 438 -25.81 12.22 -0.03
CA SER A 438 -25.76 13.42 -0.88
C SER A 438 -26.76 14.47 -0.39
N GLY A 439 -26.46 15.75 -0.60
CA GLY A 439 -27.37 16.82 -0.17
C GLY A 439 -28.72 16.81 -0.91
N GLU A 440 -29.73 17.47 -0.32
CA GLU A 440 -31.08 17.50 -0.88
C GLU A 440 -31.15 18.12 -2.30
N SER A 441 -30.33 19.13 -2.58
CA SER A 441 -30.20 19.76 -3.90
C SER A 441 -29.57 18.85 -4.96
N CYS A 442 -29.09 17.67 -4.57
CA CYS A 442 -28.19 16.81 -5.34
C CYS A 442 -28.87 15.49 -5.75
N LEU A 443 -30.15 15.31 -5.37
CA LEU A 443 -30.98 14.13 -5.66
C LEU A 443 -31.17 13.83 -7.16
N THR A 444 -31.10 14.85 -8.03
CA THR A 444 -31.27 14.68 -9.49
C THR A 444 -29.95 14.60 -10.26
N SER A 445 -28.84 15.01 -9.63
CA SER A 445 -27.49 15.02 -10.23
C SER A 445 -26.62 13.83 -9.80
N SER A 446 -26.80 13.35 -8.56
CA SER A 446 -26.10 12.19 -7.98
C SER A 446 -26.55 10.85 -8.57
N THR A 447 -25.61 9.90 -8.60
CA THR A 447 -25.80 8.53 -9.06
C THR A 447 -25.01 7.56 -8.19
N PHE A 448 -25.57 6.39 -7.91
CA PHE A 448 -24.92 5.35 -7.10
C PHE A 448 -25.09 3.98 -7.74
N LEU A 449 -23.97 3.26 -7.91
CA LEU A 449 -23.91 1.89 -8.40
C LEU A 449 -23.17 1.03 -7.39
N TYR A 450 -23.82 -0.03 -6.91
CA TYR A 450 -23.18 -1.08 -6.13
C TYR A 450 -23.24 -2.41 -6.86
N GLY A 451 -22.18 -3.21 -6.74
CA GLY A 451 -22.18 -4.62 -7.10
C GLY A 451 -21.41 -5.48 -6.11
N GLY A 452 -21.96 -6.63 -5.73
CA GLY A 452 -21.35 -7.53 -4.74
C GLY A 452 -19.95 -8.03 -5.10
N LEU A 453 -19.72 -8.41 -6.37
CA LEU A 453 -18.41 -8.79 -6.88
C LEU A 453 -17.66 -7.59 -7.46
N PHE A 454 -18.27 -6.88 -8.43
CA PHE A 454 -17.73 -5.65 -9.00
C PHE A 454 -18.77 -4.57 -9.21
N GLY A 455 -18.35 -3.30 -9.14
CA GLY A 455 -19.20 -2.14 -9.44
C GLY A 455 -19.47 -1.99 -10.94
N LEU A 456 -18.43 -1.86 -11.77
CA LEU A 456 -18.54 -1.71 -13.23
C LEU A 456 -17.44 -2.49 -13.97
N SER A 457 -17.82 -3.25 -15.01
CA SER A 457 -16.92 -4.06 -15.84
C SER A 457 -17.10 -3.83 -17.35
N TYR A 458 -15.97 -3.84 -18.05
CA TYR A 458 -15.83 -3.96 -19.50
C TYR A 458 -14.89 -5.14 -19.87
N ALA A 459 -14.93 -6.24 -19.12
CA ALA A 459 -14.01 -7.37 -19.28
C ALA A 459 -14.60 -8.73 -18.85
N ASP A 460 -14.00 -9.81 -19.39
CA ASP A 460 -14.24 -11.20 -18.97
C ASP A 460 -13.55 -11.48 -17.61
N ILE A 461 -14.29 -11.99 -16.60
CA ILE A 461 -13.81 -12.08 -15.20
C ILE A 461 -14.18 -13.39 -14.50
N TYR A 462 -13.31 -13.86 -13.60
CA TYR A 462 -13.43 -15.11 -12.85
C TYR A 462 -13.47 -14.89 -11.34
N PHE A 463 -14.56 -15.30 -10.69
CA PHE A 463 -14.72 -15.26 -9.24
C PHE A 463 -14.97 -16.67 -8.67
N TYR A 464 -14.13 -17.07 -7.70
CA TYR A 464 -14.13 -18.40 -7.11
C TYR A 464 -14.08 -18.37 -5.58
N ASN A 465 -14.89 -19.21 -4.91
CA ASN A 465 -14.81 -19.50 -3.46
C ASN A 465 -14.65 -18.24 -2.58
N SER A 466 -15.38 -17.16 -2.87
CA SER A 466 -15.17 -15.83 -2.27
C SER A 466 -16.39 -15.34 -1.50
N TYR A 467 -16.16 -14.52 -0.47
CA TYR A 467 -17.16 -14.08 0.51
C TYR A 467 -17.25 -12.56 0.56
N ILE A 468 -18.46 -11.99 0.55
CA ILE A 468 -18.69 -10.56 0.78
C ILE A 468 -19.75 -10.39 1.87
N GLN A 469 -19.46 -9.54 2.85
CA GLN A 469 -20.48 -8.96 3.72
C GLN A 469 -20.52 -7.45 3.50
N ALA A 470 -21.71 -6.91 3.20
CA ALA A 470 -21.91 -5.49 3.01
C ALA A 470 -23.15 -5.01 3.75
N ILE A 471 -22.98 -4.04 4.65
CA ILE A 471 -24.04 -3.18 5.16
C ILE A 471 -23.91 -1.86 4.39
N LEU A 472 -24.97 -1.45 3.69
CA LEU A 472 -24.98 -0.26 2.84
C LEU A 472 -26.10 0.67 3.26
N SER A 473 -25.74 1.80 3.85
CA SER A 473 -26.67 2.85 4.25
C SER A 473 -26.68 3.96 3.20
N LEU A 474 -27.85 4.25 2.62
CA LEU A 474 -28.02 5.32 1.63
C LEU A 474 -28.93 6.42 2.19
N GLN A 475 -28.53 7.67 2.03
CA GLN A 475 -29.30 8.83 2.48
C GLN A 475 -29.32 9.91 1.41
N MET A 476 -30.53 10.29 0.95
CA MET A 476 -30.74 11.37 -0.02
C MET A 476 -29.97 11.21 -1.36
N VAL A 477 -29.76 9.95 -1.80
CA VAL A 477 -29.03 9.61 -3.03
C VAL A 477 -29.96 9.39 -4.22
N GLY A 478 -29.59 9.95 -5.38
CA GLY A 478 -30.30 9.81 -6.64
C GLY A 478 -30.00 8.49 -7.38
N PHE A 479 -31.01 7.98 -8.08
CA PHE A 479 -30.88 6.90 -9.07
C PHE A 479 -31.40 7.42 -10.41
N LYS A 480 -30.55 7.47 -11.43
CA LYS A 480 -30.97 7.77 -12.81
C LYS A 480 -31.45 6.48 -13.48
N ASP A 481 -32.56 6.58 -14.22
CA ASP A 481 -33.36 5.44 -14.68
C ASP A 481 -32.56 4.27 -15.26
N PHE A 482 -32.85 3.08 -14.75
CA PHE A 482 -32.30 1.83 -15.25
C PHE A 482 -32.99 1.44 -16.56
N SER A 483 -32.42 1.85 -17.70
CA SER A 483 -32.73 1.24 -18.99
C SER A 483 -31.69 0.14 -19.31
N PRO A 484 -32.10 -1.11 -19.60
CA PRO A 484 -31.20 -2.17 -20.04
C PRO A 484 -30.32 -1.79 -21.25
N SER A 485 -30.85 -0.94 -22.13
CA SER A 485 -30.19 -0.39 -23.31
C SER A 485 -29.40 0.90 -23.06
N GLY A 486 -29.37 1.40 -21.82
CA GLY A 486 -28.86 2.73 -21.48
C GLY A 486 -27.36 2.77 -21.14
N ALA A 487 -26.65 3.72 -21.74
CA ALA A 487 -25.28 4.06 -21.34
C ALA A 487 -25.16 4.39 -19.84
N SER A 488 -26.25 4.87 -19.21
CA SER A 488 -26.23 5.57 -17.91
C SER A 488 -27.08 4.94 -16.78
N ALA A 489 -27.25 3.60 -16.77
CA ALA A 489 -27.94 2.90 -15.67
C ALA A 489 -27.07 2.72 -14.41
N TYR A 490 -27.58 3.12 -13.22
CA TYR A 490 -26.92 3.00 -11.89
C TYR A 490 -27.93 2.49 -10.83
N GLY A 491 -27.55 1.53 -9.97
CA GLY A 491 -28.42 0.92 -8.95
C GLY A 491 -27.72 -0.08 -8.02
N ILE A 492 -28.45 -0.83 -7.20
CA ILE A 492 -27.88 -1.87 -6.30
C ILE A 492 -28.01 -3.26 -6.94
N GLY A 493 -26.93 -3.76 -7.52
CA GLY A 493 -26.80 -5.15 -7.94
C GLY A 493 -26.29 -6.02 -6.79
N ALA A 494 -27.04 -7.03 -6.38
CA ALA A 494 -26.66 -7.87 -5.24
C ALA A 494 -25.47 -8.79 -5.55
N LEU A 495 -25.31 -9.21 -6.81
CA LEU A 495 -24.20 -10.06 -7.28
C LEU A 495 -23.20 -9.26 -8.11
N LEU A 496 -23.67 -8.65 -9.20
CA LEU A 496 -22.88 -7.86 -10.15
C LEU A 496 -23.49 -6.46 -10.22
N GLY A 497 -22.66 -5.43 -10.39
CA GLY A 497 -23.14 -4.11 -10.76
C GLY A 497 -23.46 -4.06 -12.25
N LYS A 498 -22.72 -3.27 -13.03
CA LYS A 498 -22.93 -3.16 -14.49
C LYS A 498 -21.81 -3.85 -15.26
N SER A 499 -22.14 -4.79 -16.15
CA SER A 499 -21.21 -5.34 -17.15
C SER A 499 -21.63 -4.90 -18.54
N LEU A 500 -20.70 -4.34 -19.33
CA LEU A 500 -20.96 -3.86 -20.69
C LEU A 500 -20.25 -4.68 -21.78
N LEU A 501 -19.32 -5.55 -21.38
CA LEU A 501 -18.70 -6.56 -22.23
C LEU A 501 -18.74 -7.92 -21.53
N SER A 502 -18.16 -8.92 -22.18
CA SER A 502 -18.53 -10.33 -22.19
C SER A 502 -18.26 -11.15 -20.91
N HIS A 503 -18.81 -12.36 -20.91
CA HIS A 503 -18.45 -13.54 -20.11
C HIS A 503 -17.89 -13.35 -18.69
N THR A 504 -18.76 -13.43 -17.69
CA THR A 504 -18.35 -13.69 -16.29
C THR A 504 -18.41 -15.18 -15.98
N SER A 505 -17.46 -15.70 -15.18
CA SER A 505 -17.52 -17.03 -14.57
C SER A 505 -17.53 -16.91 -13.04
N ILE A 506 -18.50 -17.54 -12.39
CA ILE A 506 -18.80 -17.37 -10.96
C ILE A 506 -19.03 -18.73 -10.33
N LYS A 507 -18.17 -19.16 -9.41
CA LYS A 507 -18.36 -20.42 -8.70
C LYS A 507 -18.07 -20.32 -7.21
N GLY A 508 -19.03 -20.71 -6.38
CA GLY A 508 -18.83 -20.77 -4.95
C GLY A 508 -18.76 -19.38 -4.32
N ILE A 509 -19.77 -18.55 -4.53
CA ILE A 509 -19.81 -17.18 -4.01
C ILE A 509 -20.86 -17.09 -2.91
N PHE A 510 -20.50 -16.42 -1.81
CA PHE A 510 -21.43 -16.07 -0.75
C PHE A 510 -21.46 -14.55 -0.54
N ILE A 511 -22.65 -13.96 -0.56
CA ILE A 511 -22.87 -12.52 -0.35
C ILE A 511 -23.93 -12.33 0.73
N ASN A 512 -23.59 -11.63 1.81
CA ASN A 512 -24.53 -11.15 2.82
C ASN A 512 -24.68 -9.64 2.68
N LEU A 513 -25.78 -9.20 2.06
CA LEU A 513 -26.06 -7.81 1.76
C LEU A 513 -27.23 -7.30 2.62
N THR A 514 -26.99 -6.22 3.37
CA THR A 514 -28.00 -5.52 4.17
C THR A 514 -28.08 -4.06 3.68
N PRO A 515 -28.93 -3.73 2.70
CA PRO A 515 -29.17 -2.36 2.29
C PRO A 515 -30.10 -1.66 3.31
N GLN A 516 -29.89 -0.37 3.50
CA GLN A 516 -30.71 0.49 4.37
C GLN A 516 -30.91 1.85 3.67
N ILE A 517 -32.12 2.38 3.66
CA ILE A 517 -32.39 3.78 3.27
C ILE A 517 -32.72 4.55 4.55
N ILE A 518 -31.92 5.57 4.87
CA ILE A 518 -32.08 6.37 6.10
C ILE A 518 -33.07 7.52 5.87
N ALA A 519 -33.07 8.12 4.68
CA ALA A 519 -34.07 9.10 4.26
C ALA A 519 -34.14 9.22 2.73
N SER A 520 -35.34 9.12 2.16
CA SER A 520 -35.64 9.51 0.78
C SER A 520 -36.66 10.65 0.74
N LYS A 521 -36.32 11.75 0.07
CA LYS A 521 -37.22 12.90 -0.18
C LYS A 521 -37.94 12.83 -1.53
N ALA A 522 -37.73 11.76 -2.30
CA ALA A 522 -38.54 11.49 -3.49
C ALA A 522 -40.01 11.35 -3.07
N SER A 523 -40.90 12.13 -3.67
CA SER A 523 -42.34 12.06 -3.41
C SER A 523 -42.94 10.85 -4.11
N GLY A 524 -42.71 9.67 -3.56
CA GLY A 524 -43.09 8.38 -4.10
C GLY A 524 -42.21 7.26 -3.55
N THR A 525 -42.72 6.04 -3.54
CA THR A 525 -42.01 4.82 -3.13
C THR A 525 -40.70 4.69 -3.92
N LEU A 526 -39.54 4.88 -3.27
CA LEU A 526 -38.24 4.90 -3.95
C LEU A 526 -37.80 3.47 -4.34
N SER A 527 -38.44 2.94 -5.38
CA SER A 527 -38.25 1.60 -5.94
C SER A 527 -36.82 1.39 -6.46
N VAL A 528 -35.85 1.17 -5.56
CA VAL A 528 -34.50 0.75 -5.91
C VAL A 528 -34.58 -0.68 -6.43
N PRO A 529 -34.32 -0.93 -7.72
CA PRO A 529 -34.37 -2.28 -8.25
C PRO A 529 -33.15 -3.05 -7.76
N LEU A 530 -33.39 -4.09 -6.97
CA LEU A 530 -32.35 -5.03 -6.58
C LEU A 530 -32.24 -6.14 -7.63
N TYR A 531 -31.14 -6.16 -8.38
CA TYR A 531 -30.87 -7.15 -9.41
C TYR A 531 -29.99 -8.30 -8.88
N ALA A 532 -30.36 -9.53 -9.21
CA ALA A 532 -29.57 -10.73 -8.89
C ALA A 532 -28.55 -11.09 -10.01
N GLY A 533 -28.57 -10.40 -11.16
CA GLY A 533 -27.70 -10.66 -12.32
C GLY A 533 -27.77 -9.53 -13.35
N THR A 534 -27.07 -9.70 -14.48
CA THR A 534 -27.09 -8.75 -15.60
C THR A 534 -28.45 -8.71 -16.31
N SER A 535 -28.80 -7.57 -16.91
CA SER A 535 -30.00 -7.44 -17.74
C SER A 535 -29.99 -8.34 -18.97
N ASP A 536 -28.80 -8.64 -19.51
CA ASP A 536 -28.59 -9.61 -20.57
C ASP A 536 -28.20 -10.96 -19.97
N PHE A 537 -29.06 -11.96 -20.17
CA PHE A 537 -28.94 -13.31 -19.61
C PHE A 537 -27.82 -14.17 -20.21
N ASN A 538 -27.23 -13.74 -21.34
CA ASN A 538 -26.33 -14.57 -22.15
C ASN A 538 -24.85 -14.51 -21.74
N ASN A 539 -24.48 -13.76 -20.69
CA ASN A 539 -23.08 -13.44 -20.38
C ASN A 539 -22.47 -14.18 -19.15
N CYS A 540 -23.08 -15.26 -18.62
CA CYS A 540 -22.37 -16.15 -17.68
C CYS A 540 -21.97 -17.47 -18.36
N LEU A 541 -20.66 -17.74 -18.46
CA LEU A 541 -20.15 -19.00 -19.03
C LEU A 541 -20.28 -20.17 -18.05
N VAL A 542 -19.92 -19.95 -16.79
CA VAL A 542 -19.92 -20.98 -15.74
C VAL A 542 -20.39 -20.35 -14.43
N CYS A 543 -21.69 -20.46 -14.15
CA CYS A 543 -22.30 -20.01 -12.90
C CYS A 543 -22.72 -21.21 -12.03
N SER A 544 -22.23 -21.31 -10.80
CA SER A 544 -22.63 -22.38 -9.85
C SER A 544 -22.38 -22.01 -8.39
N LEU A 545 -23.15 -22.58 -7.45
CA LEU A 545 -22.95 -22.41 -6.01
C LEU A 545 -22.88 -20.92 -5.58
N ILE A 546 -23.89 -20.14 -5.98
CA ILE A 546 -23.99 -18.71 -5.67
C ILE A 546 -25.09 -18.53 -4.62
N TYR A 547 -24.75 -17.93 -3.48
CA TYR A 547 -25.64 -17.75 -2.35
C TYR A 547 -25.69 -16.28 -1.97
N ILE A 548 -26.90 -15.70 -1.99
CA ILE A 548 -27.13 -14.30 -1.68
C ILE A 548 -28.12 -14.25 -0.52
N VAL A 549 -27.62 -13.90 0.66
CA VAL A 549 -28.42 -13.67 1.87
C VAL A 549 -28.73 -12.18 1.96
N GLN A 550 -30.01 -11.87 2.15
CA GLN A 550 -30.51 -10.52 2.33
C GLN A 550 -31.32 -10.44 3.61
N ASN A 551 -30.89 -9.60 4.55
CA ASN A 551 -31.62 -9.37 5.79
C ASN A 551 -32.82 -8.44 5.54
N LYS A 552 -34.01 -9.03 5.41
CA LYS A 552 -35.28 -8.29 5.21
C LYS A 552 -35.66 -7.33 6.34
N TYR A 553 -35.04 -7.45 7.52
CA TYR A 553 -35.44 -6.71 8.73
C TYR A 553 -35.14 -5.20 8.73
N ILE A 554 -34.53 -4.66 7.66
CA ILE A 554 -34.32 -3.21 7.47
C ILE A 554 -34.76 -2.78 6.06
N LEU A 555 -35.89 -3.33 5.60
CA LEU A 555 -36.59 -2.82 4.43
C LEU A 555 -37.76 -1.94 4.90
N SER A 556 -37.65 -0.63 4.68
CA SER A 556 -38.84 0.20 4.46
C SER A 556 -39.61 -0.36 3.25
N ASN A 557 -40.88 0.03 3.09
CA ASN A 557 -41.74 -0.42 1.98
C ASN A 557 -41.30 0.12 0.59
N GLU A 558 -40.04 0.54 0.45
CA GLU A 558 -39.51 1.31 -0.68
C GLU A 558 -38.74 0.45 -1.69
N PHE A 559 -38.19 -0.70 -1.30
CA PHE A 559 -37.44 -1.57 -2.21
C PHE A 559 -38.34 -2.50 -3.04
N THR A 560 -38.17 -2.49 -4.36
CA THR A 560 -38.83 -3.44 -5.27
C THR A 560 -37.80 -4.41 -5.84
N ILE A 561 -37.88 -5.68 -5.46
CA ILE A 561 -36.92 -6.70 -5.90
C ILE A 561 -37.37 -7.26 -7.27
N SER A 562 -36.63 -6.93 -8.33
CA SER A 562 -36.77 -7.55 -9.65
C SER A 562 -36.04 -8.89 -9.67
N GLN A 563 -36.62 -9.90 -9.00
CA GLN A 563 -36.05 -11.24 -8.97
C GLN A 563 -36.06 -11.87 -10.36
N VAL A 564 -34.89 -12.29 -10.83
CA VAL A 564 -34.74 -13.13 -12.03
C VAL A 564 -33.88 -14.38 -11.77
N ILE A 565 -33.62 -14.68 -10.49
CA ILE A 565 -32.96 -15.91 -10.01
C ILE A 565 -33.76 -16.42 -8.80
N SER A 566 -33.97 -17.73 -8.72
CA SER A 566 -34.63 -18.38 -7.57
C SER A 566 -33.79 -18.24 -6.30
N THR A 567 -34.29 -17.52 -5.30
CA THR A 567 -33.64 -17.39 -3.99
C THR A 567 -34.12 -18.50 -3.04
N GLU A 568 -33.27 -19.47 -2.73
CA GLU A 568 -33.51 -20.39 -1.61
C GLU A 568 -33.15 -19.70 -0.29
N GLN A 569 -34.10 -19.63 0.65
CA GLN A 569 -33.81 -19.24 2.03
C GLN A 569 -33.29 -20.47 2.79
N SER A 570 -32.05 -20.43 3.27
CA SER A 570 -31.54 -21.48 4.16
C SER A 570 -30.47 -20.96 5.11
N THR A 571 -30.37 -21.61 6.27
CA THR A 571 -29.36 -21.37 7.31
C THR A 571 -28.31 -22.48 7.24
N TYR A 572 -27.04 -22.14 7.48
CA TYR A 572 -25.88 -22.96 7.08
C TYR A 572 -24.77 -22.96 8.18
N HIS A 573 -23.75 -23.85 8.14
CA HIS A 573 -22.65 -23.99 9.15
C HIS A 573 -21.26 -24.30 8.51
N PHE A 574 -20.20 -23.43 8.59
CA PHE A 574 -18.94 -23.42 7.75
C PHE A 574 -17.89 -24.27 8.46
N ARG A 575 -16.80 -24.62 7.75
CA ARG A 575 -15.47 -24.88 8.32
C ARG A 575 -14.40 -24.40 7.34
N PHE A 576 -13.29 -23.89 7.84
CA PHE A 576 -12.08 -23.67 7.03
C PHE A 576 -11.25 -24.96 6.94
N THR A 577 -10.45 -25.08 5.89
CA THR A 577 -9.35 -26.05 5.84
C THR A 577 -8.08 -25.48 6.49
N GLU A 578 -7.16 -26.36 6.91
CA GLU A 578 -5.80 -25.99 7.37
C GLU A 578 -5.02 -25.15 6.32
N MET A 579 -5.40 -25.22 5.04
CA MET A 579 -4.77 -24.44 3.97
C MET A 579 -5.32 -23.01 3.82
N GLY A 580 -6.34 -22.63 4.60
CA GLY A 580 -7.01 -21.33 4.50
C GLY A 580 -7.91 -21.17 3.27
N GLU A 581 -8.30 -22.29 2.63
CA GLU A 581 -9.23 -22.28 1.50
C GLU A 581 -10.67 -22.52 1.97
N TRP A 582 -11.58 -21.70 1.43
CA TRP A 582 -13.02 -21.92 1.49
C TRP A 582 -13.42 -22.99 0.47
N PHE A 583 -14.34 -23.88 0.84
CA PHE A 583 -14.88 -24.92 -0.03
C PHE A 583 -16.37 -25.14 0.24
N PHE A 584 -17.05 -25.75 -0.72
CA PHE A 584 -18.46 -26.12 -0.65
C PHE A 584 -18.55 -27.64 -0.50
N ASP A 585 -19.12 -28.11 0.60
CA ASP A 585 -19.35 -29.54 0.81
C ASP A 585 -20.70 -29.93 0.20
N SER A 586 -20.69 -30.94 -0.67
CA SER A 586 -21.90 -31.64 -1.14
C SER A 586 -23.02 -30.72 -1.67
N GLY A 587 -22.64 -29.62 -2.35
CA GLY A 587 -23.57 -28.66 -2.94
C GLY A 587 -24.28 -27.72 -1.95
N LYS A 588 -23.89 -27.74 -0.67
CA LYS A 588 -24.37 -26.81 0.34
C LYS A 588 -23.26 -25.82 0.70
N PRO A 589 -23.58 -24.53 0.87
CA PRO A 589 -22.69 -23.65 1.55
C PRO A 589 -22.70 -24.10 3.01
N VAL A 590 -21.50 -24.20 3.47
CA VAL A 590 -21.10 -24.21 4.84
C VAL A 590 -21.41 -22.70 5.30
N LEU A 591 -21.75 -22.34 6.56
CA LEU A 591 -21.78 -20.96 7.18
C LEU A 591 -21.40 -20.82 8.72
N GLN A 592 -20.11 -20.73 9.10
CA GLN A 592 -19.55 -20.50 10.47
C GLN A 592 -19.05 -19.04 10.52
N PRO A 593 -18.98 -18.37 11.67
CA PRO A 593 -18.60 -16.97 11.69
C PRO A 593 -17.24 -16.70 11.02
N LEU A 594 -17.18 -15.54 10.35
CA LEU A 594 -16.06 -14.84 9.74
C LEU A 594 -14.64 -15.29 10.18
N PRO A 595 -13.69 -15.38 9.22
CA PRO A 595 -12.29 -15.82 9.39
C PRO A 595 -11.94 -16.61 10.65
N ASN A 596 -12.65 -17.72 10.85
CA ASN A 596 -12.49 -18.66 11.95
C ASN A 596 -12.06 -17.95 13.24
N TYR A 597 -12.92 -17.09 13.77
CA TYR A 597 -12.76 -16.62 15.15
C TYR A 597 -13.09 -17.81 16.06
N GLU A 598 -12.08 -18.46 16.64
CA GLU A 598 -12.30 -19.40 17.74
C GLU A 598 -12.80 -18.58 18.92
N LEU A 599 -14.12 -18.61 19.14
CA LEU A 599 -14.80 -17.96 20.26
C LEU A 599 -14.29 -18.59 21.56
N GLY A 600 -13.52 -17.80 22.31
CA GLY A 600 -13.17 -18.08 23.69
C GLY A 600 -14.33 -17.77 24.65
N SER A 601 -14.03 -17.64 25.94
CA SER A 601 -15.03 -17.36 26.96
C SER A 601 -15.70 -15.99 26.75
N MET A 602 -17.03 -15.99 26.75
CA MET A 602 -17.83 -14.77 26.88
C MET A 602 -17.81 -14.27 28.34
N SER A 603 -17.46 -13.00 28.55
CA SER A 603 -17.64 -12.30 29.81
C SER A 603 -18.57 -11.10 29.61
N VAL A 604 -19.69 -11.10 30.34
CA VAL A 604 -20.66 -9.99 30.33
C VAL A 604 -20.31 -9.04 31.47
N SER A 605 -20.03 -7.78 31.16
CA SER A 605 -19.81 -6.76 32.20
C SER A 605 -21.16 -6.30 32.78
N ALA A 606 -21.16 -5.78 34.01
CA ALA A 606 -22.34 -5.19 34.62
C ALA A 606 -22.85 -3.92 33.87
N THR A 607 -22.07 -3.39 32.93
CA THR A 607 -22.33 -2.16 32.16
C THR A 607 -22.51 -2.47 30.67
N THR A 608 -23.53 -3.27 30.34
CA THR A 608 -24.09 -3.52 28.99
C THR A 608 -23.14 -3.91 27.84
N SER A 609 -21.85 -4.15 28.12
CA SER A 609 -20.88 -4.64 27.16
C SER A 609 -20.71 -6.16 27.28
N ILE A 610 -20.83 -6.84 26.15
CA ILE A 610 -20.57 -8.27 26.03
C ILE A 610 -19.15 -8.40 25.48
N GLN A 611 -18.23 -8.93 26.26
CA GLN A 611 -16.86 -9.17 25.81
C GLN A 611 -16.72 -10.63 25.36
N TRP A 612 -16.22 -10.86 24.16
CA TRP A 612 -15.84 -12.17 23.64
C TRP A 612 -14.33 -12.17 23.42
N ALA A 613 -13.58 -12.94 24.21
CA ALA A 613 -12.23 -13.31 23.83
C ALA A 613 -12.28 -14.27 22.63
N GLY A 614 -11.25 -14.30 21.79
CA GLY A 614 -11.15 -15.28 20.73
C GLY A 614 -10.01 -15.03 19.74
N LYS A 615 -9.77 -16.01 18.89
CA LYS A 615 -8.57 -16.08 18.06
C LYS A 615 -8.93 -16.09 16.59
N MET A 616 -8.42 -15.12 15.83
CA MET A 616 -8.56 -15.12 14.37
C MET A 616 -7.62 -16.16 13.77
N ILE A 617 -8.19 -17.20 13.15
CA ILE A 617 -7.41 -18.12 12.30
C ILE A 617 -7.19 -17.44 10.94
N VAL A 618 -6.17 -16.59 10.88
CA VAL A 618 -5.51 -16.25 9.62
C VAL A 618 -4.85 -17.50 9.03
N SER A 619 -4.63 -17.51 7.72
CA SER A 619 -3.88 -18.61 7.08
C SER A 619 -2.54 -18.86 7.79
N ASP A 620 -2.15 -20.12 7.93
CA ASP A 620 -0.83 -20.55 8.41
C ASP A 620 0.36 -19.91 7.66
N LYS A 621 0.10 -19.35 6.48
CA LYS A 621 1.08 -18.59 5.70
C LYS A 621 1.31 -17.16 6.22
N ILE A 622 0.38 -16.62 6.99
CA ILE A 622 0.44 -15.32 7.66
C ILE A 622 0.89 -15.50 9.12
N SER A 623 0.26 -16.41 9.88
CA SER A 623 0.55 -16.62 11.32
C SER A 623 1.99 -17.01 11.64
N LYS A 624 2.72 -17.59 10.68
CA LYS A 624 4.14 -17.95 10.82
C LYS A 624 5.08 -16.79 11.14
N ILE A 625 4.66 -15.53 11.01
CA ILE A 625 5.52 -14.34 11.06
C ILE A 625 5.25 -13.52 12.34
N GLY A 626 5.28 -14.15 13.53
CA GLY A 626 5.28 -13.43 14.82
C GLY A 626 4.06 -12.53 15.12
N TRP A 627 2.93 -12.70 14.44
CA TRP A 627 1.77 -11.80 14.59
C TRP A 627 0.89 -12.17 15.76
N ASP A 628 0.34 -11.17 16.45
CA ASP A 628 -0.81 -11.42 17.31
C ASP A 628 -2.08 -11.51 16.47
N CYS A 629 -2.80 -12.60 16.68
CA CYS A 629 -4.09 -12.90 16.08
C CYS A 629 -5.12 -13.24 17.15
N ASP A 630 -4.71 -13.19 18.43
CA ASP A 630 -5.56 -13.33 19.59
C ASP A 630 -6.14 -11.95 19.91
N TYR A 631 -7.47 -11.84 20.03
CA TYR A 631 -8.16 -10.56 20.16
C TYR A 631 -9.34 -10.66 21.14
N THR A 632 -9.64 -9.59 21.87
CA THR A 632 -10.84 -9.53 22.72
C THR A 632 -11.81 -8.51 22.17
N PHE A 633 -12.90 -9.01 21.59
CA PHE A 633 -14.02 -8.20 21.12
C PHE A 633 -14.81 -7.65 22.31
N ASN A 634 -15.11 -6.35 22.27
CA ASN A 634 -16.10 -5.72 23.13
C ASN A 634 -17.31 -5.32 22.27
N TYR A 635 -18.41 -6.07 22.35
CA TYR A 635 -19.68 -5.67 21.76
C TYR A 635 -20.42 -4.69 22.67
N THR A 636 -20.88 -3.58 22.11
CA THR A 636 -21.97 -2.77 22.68
C THR A 636 -23.10 -2.68 21.67
N GLN A 637 -24.36 -2.61 22.12
CA GLN A 637 -25.52 -2.46 21.22
C GLN A 637 -25.45 -1.21 20.32
N SER A 638 -24.64 -0.21 20.68
CA SER A 638 -24.38 1.00 19.89
C SER A 638 -23.42 0.78 18.71
N THR A 639 -22.56 -0.24 18.72
CA THR A 639 -21.54 -0.47 17.69
C THR A 639 -22.00 -1.57 16.73
N GLN A 640 -22.96 -1.26 15.84
CA GLN A 640 -23.51 -2.20 14.85
C GLN A 640 -22.48 -2.67 13.79
N SER A 641 -21.25 -2.17 13.83
CA SER A 641 -20.11 -2.60 13.02
C SER A 641 -19.53 -3.95 13.49
N PRO A 642 -18.95 -4.76 12.59
CA PRO A 642 -17.98 -5.78 12.99
C PRO A 642 -16.82 -5.12 13.75
N PRO A 643 -16.30 -5.74 14.83
CA PRO A 643 -15.11 -5.23 15.50
C PRO A 643 -13.89 -5.29 14.58
N LEU A 644 -12.98 -4.36 14.82
CA LEU A 644 -11.82 -4.18 13.97
C LEU A 644 -10.65 -5.02 14.47
N LEU A 645 -10.11 -5.80 13.53
CA LEU A 645 -8.98 -6.68 13.75
C LEU A 645 -7.70 -5.85 13.86
N THR A 646 -7.31 -5.51 15.08
CA THR A 646 -6.02 -4.86 15.34
C THR A 646 -4.90 -5.88 15.18
N PHE A 647 -4.34 -5.98 13.98
CA PHE A 647 -3.13 -6.78 13.74
C PHE A 647 -1.94 -6.14 14.47
N GLN A 648 -1.44 -6.82 15.51
CA GLN A 648 -0.25 -6.39 16.27
C GLN A 648 0.92 -7.32 15.97
N TYR A 649 2.15 -6.80 15.94
CA TYR A 649 3.35 -7.65 15.90
C TYR A 649 3.71 -8.07 17.33
N VAL A 650 3.87 -9.37 17.57
CA VAL A 650 4.49 -9.87 18.80
C VAL A 650 5.98 -10.01 18.54
N ASP A 651 6.76 -9.12 19.15
CA ASP A 651 8.21 -9.22 19.14
C ASP A 651 8.65 -10.32 20.12
N ASN A 652 8.59 -11.56 19.65
CA ASN A 652 8.97 -12.73 20.44
C ASN A 652 10.48 -12.83 20.57
N GLN A 653 10.96 -12.99 21.80
CA GLN A 653 12.35 -13.32 22.05
C GLN A 653 12.69 -14.68 21.41
N CYS A 654 13.73 -14.69 20.58
CA CYS A 654 14.28 -15.88 19.96
C CYS A 654 15.24 -16.61 20.90
N ASP A 655 15.03 -17.91 21.10
CA ASP A 655 15.98 -18.78 21.81
C ASP A 655 17.20 -19.16 20.93
N ILE A 656 17.14 -18.79 19.64
CA ILE A 656 18.12 -19.18 18.61
C ILE A 656 19.14 -18.07 18.43
N SER A 657 20.42 -18.40 18.66
CA SER A 657 21.52 -17.48 18.43
C SER A 657 21.54 -16.94 16.99
N ASN A 658 21.77 -15.64 16.85
CA ASN A 658 21.79 -14.91 15.57
C ASN A 658 20.46 -14.90 14.80
N CYS A 659 19.36 -15.38 15.40
CA CYS A 659 18.03 -15.20 14.85
C CYS A 659 17.47 -13.81 15.21
N LYS A 660 16.91 -13.12 14.21
CA LYS A 660 16.23 -11.82 14.40
C LYS A 660 14.73 -12.00 14.64
N HIS A 661 14.11 -12.96 13.96
CA HIS A 661 12.68 -13.24 14.09
C HIS A 661 12.43 -14.75 14.11
N CYS A 662 11.63 -15.20 15.09
CA CYS A 662 11.20 -16.59 15.25
C CYS A 662 9.72 -16.75 14.91
N LYS A 663 9.26 -17.99 14.75
CA LYS A 663 7.84 -18.28 14.58
C LYS A 663 7.06 -17.86 15.84
N LYS A 664 5.82 -17.35 15.70
CA LYS A 664 5.01 -16.88 16.86
C LYS A 664 4.91 -17.95 17.96
N ASP A 665 4.57 -19.17 17.59
CA ASP A 665 4.32 -20.25 18.56
C ASP A 665 5.57 -21.11 18.84
N ASP A 666 6.75 -20.72 18.36
CA ASP A 666 7.99 -21.48 18.53
C ASP A 666 9.24 -20.59 18.47
N SER A 667 9.71 -20.19 19.67
CA SER A 667 10.97 -19.46 19.89
C SER A 667 12.24 -20.22 19.43
N LYS A 668 12.12 -21.51 19.11
CA LYS A 668 13.20 -22.40 18.66
C LYS A 668 13.19 -22.69 17.15
N THR A 669 12.25 -22.11 16.39
CA THR A 669 12.28 -22.10 14.92
C THR A 669 12.52 -20.69 14.38
N CYS A 670 13.69 -20.47 13.76
CA CYS A 670 14.04 -19.20 13.16
C CYS A 670 13.35 -19.02 11.82
N ILE A 671 12.80 -17.83 11.56
CA ILE A 671 12.25 -17.45 10.26
C ILE A 671 13.10 -16.36 9.56
N SER A 672 13.97 -15.66 10.29
CA SER A 672 14.88 -14.66 9.74
C SER A 672 16.06 -14.42 10.69
N CYS A 673 17.27 -14.34 10.15
CA CYS A 673 18.51 -14.14 10.90
C CYS A 673 19.01 -12.69 10.80
N ILE A 674 19.93 -12.32 11.70
CA ILE A 674 20.72 -11.09 11.54
C ILE A 674 21.50 -11.09 10.22
N ALA A 675 21.82 -9.92 9.66
CA ALA A 675 22.34 -9.78 8.28
C ALA A 675 23.57 -10.65 7.92
N SER A 676 24.40 -11.04 8.89
CA SER A 676 25.59 -11.89 8.72
C SER A 676 25.29 -13.41 8.67
N HIS A 677 24.01 -13.79 8.77
CA HIS A 677 23.52 -15.16 8.85
C HIS A 677 22.28 -15.36 7.96
N TYR A 678 21.92 -16.61 7.70
CA TYR A 678 20.74 -17.01 6.94
C TYR A 678 20.11 -18.28 7.54
N VAL A 679 18.81 -18.45 7.32
CA VAL A 679 18.12 -19.71 7.60
C VAL A 679 17.92 -20.47 6.29
N LEU A 680 18.30 -21.75 6.30
CA LEU A 680 18.03 -22.67 5.18
C LEU A 680 16.56 -23.10 5.20
N SER A 681 15.97 -23.31 4.03
CA SER A 681 14.64 -23.95 3.95
C SER A 681 14.69 -25.33 4.62
N GLY A 682 13.88 -25.54 5.67
CA GLY A 682 13.89 -26.75 6.50
C GLY A 682 14.89 -26.75 7.66
N SER A 683 15.69 -25.69 7.86
CA SER A 683 16.48 -25.49 9.08
C SER A 683 15.70 -24.70 10.12
N GLN A 684 15.94 -24.98 11.40
CA GLN A 684 15.47 -24.15 12.52
C GLN A 684 16.52 -23.13 12.98
N THR A 685 17.80 -23.32 12.62
CA THR A 685 18.92 -22.50 13.11
C THR A 685 19.54 -21.61 12.04
N CYS A 686 20.10 -20.49 12.50
CA CYS A 686 20.85 -19.54 11.69
C CYS A 686 22.25 -20.06 11.36
N THR A 687 22.55 -20.19 10.07
CA THR A 687 23.89 -20.51 9.57
C THR A 687 24.59 -19.21 9.20
N LYS A 688 25.88 -19.06 9.52
CA LYS A 688 26.67 -17.87 9.16
C LYS A 688 26.87 -17.82 7.63
N CYS A 689 26.76 -16.64 7.02
CA CYS A 689 27.15 -16.47 5.62
C CYS A 689 28.63 -16.86 5.43
N GLN A 690 29.01 -17.35 4.24
CA GLN A 690 30.42 -17.48 3.89
C GLN A 690 31.11 -16.11 4.02
N SER A 691 32.38 -16.09 4.42
CA SER A 691 33.15 -14.86 4.72
C SER A 691 33.25 -13.86 3.55
N GLU A 692 32.90 -14.31 2.35
CA GLU A 692 32.94 -13.57 1.10
C GLU A 692 31.60 -12.92 0.72
N CYS A 693 30.52 -13.22 1.46
CA CYS A 693 29.16 -12.71 1.21
C CYS A 693 28.79 -11.73 2.34
N ALA A 694 28.64 -10.44 2.04
CA ALA A 694 28.19 -9.45 3.02
C ALA A 694 26.75 -9.70 3.51
N ILE A 695 25.92 -10.29 2.63
CA ILE A 695 24.56 -10.76 2.92
C ILE A 695 24.33 -12.01 2.07
N CYS A 696 23.69 -13.03 2.61
CA CYS A 696 23.29 -14.23 1.89
C CYS A 696 21.77 -14.44 1.98
N GLY A 697 21.18 -15.24 1.08
CA GLY A 697 19.72 -15.42 1.05
C GLY A 697 19.27 -16.49 0.06
N THR A 698 18.09 -17.05 0.30
CA THR A 698 17.42 -17.97 -0.62
C THR A 698 16.73 -17.18 -1.72
N ILE A 699 17.22 -17.32 -2.96
CA ILE A 699 16.59 -16.75 -4.14
C ILE A 699 15.51 -17.72 -4.67
N LEU A 700 14.34 -17.18 -4.99
CA LEU A 700 13.15 -17.81 -5.62
C LEU A 700 12.22 -18.68 -4.73
N PRO A 701 10.89 -18.70 -5.05
CA PRO A 701 9.88 -19.51 -4.37
C PRO A 701 9.72 -20.94 -4.92
N PHE A 702 10.62 -21.42 -5.79
CA PHE A 702 10.57 -22.76 -6.38
C PHE A 702 11.69 -23.65 -5.80
N PRO A 703 11.40 -24.94 -5.51
CA PRO A 703 12.39 -25.85 -4.95
C PRO A 703 13.38 -26.32 -6.03
N LEU A 704 14.46 -25.56 -6.23
CA LEU A 704 15.68 -26.08 -6.85
C LEU A 704 16.59 -26.71 -5.78
N ALA A 705 17.27 -27.79 -6.15
CA ALA A 705 17.99 -28.62 -5.19
C ALA A 705 19.23 -27.91 -4.61
N ARG A 706 19.21 -27.68 -3.29
CA ARG A 706 20.39 -27.48 -2.41
C ARG A 706 21.40 -26.37 -2.80
N SER A 707 21.05 -25.38 -3.62
CA SER A 707 21.92 -24.24 -3.90
C SER A 707 21.69 -23.05 -2.95
N THR A 708 22.59 -22.87 -1.98
CA THR A 708 22.74 -21.59 -1.27
C THR A 708 23.35 -20.57 -2.22
N ILE A 709 22.61 -19.51 -2.57
CA ILE A 709 23.16 -18.42 -3.37
C ILE A 709 23.82 -17.41 -2.44
N CYS A 710 25.15 -17.45 -2.39
CA CYS A 710 25.92 -16.28 -2.01
C CYS A 710 25.62 -15.18 -3.01
N LEU A 711 25.20 -13.99 -2.55
CA LEU A 711 25.19 -12.79 -3.39
C LEU A 711 26.63 -12.27 -3.55
N ARG A 712 27.47 -13.09 -4.18
CA ARG A 712 28.57 -12.62 -5.01
C ARG A 712 28.00 -12.28 -6.38
N HIS A 713 28.38 -11.11 -6.88
CA HIS A 713 28.02 -10.56 -8.18
C HIS A 713 27.79 -11.62 -9.27
N MET A 714 26.55 -11.70 -9.77
CA MET A 714 26.27 -12.44 -11.00
C MET A 714 26.72 -11.60 -12.21
N SER A 715 27.97 -11.78 -12.62
CA SER A 715 28.35 -11.61 -14.03
C SER A 715 28.12 -12.93 -14.75
N LEU A 716 27.01 -13.03 -15.48
CA LEU A 716 26.71 -14.16 -16.37
C LEU A 716 27.71 -14.20 -17.53
N ARG A 717 28.87 -14.84 -17.31
CA ARG A 717 29.67 -15.38 -18.41
C ARG A 717 29.13 -16.75 -18.76
N ILE A 718 28.37 -16.81 -19.86
CA ILE A 718 28.14 -18.05 -20.59
C ILE A 718 29.52 -18.55 -21.06
N PRO A 719 29.94 -19.77 -20.73
CA PRO A 719 31.12 -20.36 -21.35
C PRO A 719 30.77 -20.73 -22.80
N CYS A 720 31.19 -19.90 -23.75
CA CYS A 720 31.30 -20.35 -25.14
C CYS A 720 32.43 -21.39 -25.21
N GLY A 721 32.06 -22.67 -25.15
CA GLY A 721 32.99 -23.76 -25.37
C GLY A 721 33.21 -24.01 -26.86
N ILE A 722 34.48 -24.08 -27.26
CA ILE A 722 35.05 -25.24 -27.95
C ILE A 722 36.27 -25.65 -27.10
#